data_AF-A0A2S7YNA1-F1
#
_entry.id   AF-A0A2S7YNA1-F1
#
_cell.length_a   1.000
_cell.length_b   1.000
_cell.length_c   1.000
_cell.angle_alpha   90.00
_cell.angle_beta   90.00
_cell.angle_gamma   90.00
#
_symmetry.space_group_name_H-M   'P 1'
#
loop_
_entity.id
_entity.type
_entity.pdbx_description
1 polymer ?
#
loop_
_entity_poly.entity_id
_entity_poly.type
_entity_poly.pdbx_seq_one_letter_code
_entity_poly.pdbx_strand_id
1 'polypeptide(L)'
;MPSLVSWLVAGLSVADRAASLSYTLSKTYDASNFLDEFEFQTSAIDLGPSFLAPSMNYQNQADALDKGLVSVQNGKIYLGVDSKKPSDWGQRPTVRVLSKNSFNQGLVITKFTHLPEPVCGGTPFFGTRGTGEYPDIGINMYEGWDLYPVKKVGISTGSGQCIEDQYHQTLYSGGGGGGDCKLGILAARDNLLHQFCHFEQIQNKIWGSPEGGIQALEWTSDAIKLYNWPIDAAPSNIESSNPDTSSWGTPSAQFIKPGCDTQKTFSNQTLEFSPGLCGSQTLWSRDYADGKYGPTCRVITGEESCHGHVTNKPQAFENYYFEVENIRIFQEMEKTQGQLLLDPNGLSFTFDYATSQPSSDNWIGVWPKDDTQAPTWGSITWDYAKENSGSIRIPPPSSTKAGKYKAYLLSGDRTVLASLPSFDYSPAPNTQDQLSLDPNGPLLTFDYATSQPSSDNWIGIWPEDDTQAPTWGSTTWDYAKENSGSLQLTPASSMKAGKYKAYLLSGDRTVLASLPSFDYSLASDSVAFSVKTHYNTNCAGGVDAGSVDSGVDIKPGNGVCVNTNCGVGSLEIPSVGSCPDGQVRISYWQNADCAGDWYGYGYGSRDTCRGLWSNGWGFKSLWLSCAEPDSDCVKQGTCIAAPEPSIEVCRATADAGTTDAFHLKTRYSTGCTGDVHNEVTVPHGNGQCIDTNCAVGSLDIDNVGNCPDGELRISYWEQSGCSGKWFGYGYGSRNTCRTLWSGGSSFKSLWVSCAKQSDDCLSQGTCFIDEVPSRPVCS
;
A
#
# COMPACT_ATOMS: atom_id res chain seq x y z
N MET A 1 -15.61 45.91 38.07
CA MET A 1 -16.64 44.87 38.22
C MET A 1 -17.94 45.41 37.63
N PRO A 2 -18.79 44.64 36.90
CA PRO A 2 -18.63 43.31 36.26
C PRO A 2 -18.63 43.44 34.70
N SER A 3 -17.92 42.61 33.93
CA SER A 3 -18.32 41.31 33.32
C SER A 3 -19.55 41.38 32.40
N LEU A 4 -19.37 41.12 31.08
CA LEU A 4 -20.35 40.45 30.21
C LEU A 4 -19.66 39.82 28.97
N VAL A 5 -19.50 38.49 29.07
CA VAL A 5 -19.76 37.45 28.05
C VAL A 5 -18.93 37.38 26.77
N SER A 6 -18.10 36.34 26.76
CA SER A 6 -17.41 35.67 25.65
C SER A 6 -18.30 35.28 24.47
N TRP A 7 -17.81 35.49 23.25
CA TRP A 7 -18.14 34.66 22.07
C TRP A 7 -16.82 34.16 21.47
N LEU A 8 -16.33 33.04 21.99
CA LEU A 8 -15.34 32.20 21.32
C LEU A 8 -16.15 31.23 20.45
N VAL A 9 -16.27 31.55 19.16
CA VAL A 9 -16.59 30.53 18.15
C VAL A 9 -15.27 29.79 17.92
N ALA A 10 -15.04 28.74 18.71
CA ALA A 10 -14.11 27.70 18.33
C ALA A 10 -14.66 27.07 17.05
N GLY A 11 -14.11 27.45 15.90
CA GLY A 11 -14.26 26.66 14.69
C GLY A 11 -13.60 25.33 14.96
N LEU A 12 -14.40 24.33 15.33
CA LEU A 12 -14.00 22.93 15.18
C LEU A 12 -13.69 22.76 13.69
N SER A 13 -12.41 22.71 13.34
CA SER A 13 -12.01 21.91 12.19
C SER A 13 -12.38 20.48 12.55
N VAL A 14 -13.52 20.02 12.02
CA VAL A 14 -13.75 18.60 11.84
C VAL A 14 -12.69 18.20 10.82
N ALA A 15 -11.52 17.79 11.32
CA ALA A 15 -10.73 16.85 10.57
C ALA A 15 -11.65 15.64 10.42
N ASP A 16 -12.16 15.41 9.21
CA ASP A 16 -12.76 14.13 8.88
C ASP A 16 -11.67 13.10 9.16
N ARG A 17 -11.78 12.45 10.33
CA ARG A 17 -11.11 11.19 10.57
C ARG A 17 -11.73 10.25 9.57
N ALA A 18 -11.07 10.05 8.43
CA ALA A 18 -11.33 8.89 7.59
C ALA A 18 -11.31 7.68 8.54
N ALA A 19 -12.46 7.08 8.77
CA ALA A 19 -12.55 5.90 9.63
C ALA A 19 -11.70 4.83 8.95
N SER A 20 -10.65 4.33 9.62
CA SER A 20 -9.95 3.14 9.18
C SER A 20 -10.95 1.99 9.25
N LEU A 21 -11.33 1.46 8.09
CA LEU A 21 -12.13 0.25 7.97
C LEU A 21 -11.15 -0.90 7.85
N SER A 22 -11.21 -1.82 8.80
CA SER A 22 -10.42 -3.04 8.77
C SER A 22 -11.28 -4.17 8.22
N TYR A 23 -10.72 -4.91 7.27
CA TYR A 23 -11.42 -5.99 6.57
C TYR A 23 -10.86 -7.35 7.01
N THR A 24 -11.69 -8.38 6.91
CA THR A 24 -11.27 -9.78 7.17
C THR A 24 -11.59 -10.65 5.97
N LEU A 25 -10.64 -11.49 5.54
CA LEU A 25 -10.82 -12.37 4.41
C LEU A 25 -11.99 -13.33 4.66
N SER A 26 -13.00 -13.24 3.81
CA SER A 26 -14.21 -14.05 3.90
C SER A 26 -14.19 -15.19 2.88
N LYS A 27 -13.74 -14.92 1.65
CA LYS A 27 -13.70 -15.92 0.57
C LYS A 27 -12.60 -15.63 -0.43
N THR A 28 -11.97 -16.68 -0.94
CA THR A 28 -11.05 -16.63 -2.08
C THR A 28 -11.62 -17.48 -3.20
N TYR A 29 -11.72 -16.91 -4.41
CA TYR A 29 -11.90 -17.66 -5.65
C TYR A 29 -10.56 -17.74 -6.37
N ASP A 30 -10.15 -18.94 -6.72
CA ASP A 30 -8.91 -19.22 -7.44
C ASP A 30 -9.09 -20.47 -8.32
N ALA A 31 -7.99 -20.93 -8.93
CA ALA A 31 -7.95 -22.13 -9.75
C ALA A 31 -8.62 -23.37 -9.11
N SER A 32 -8.59 -23.50 -7.78
CA SER A 32 -9.12 -24.68 -7.09
C SER A 32 -10.65 -24.78 -7.07
N ASN A 33 -11.36 -23.65 -7.17
CA ASN A 33 -12.81 -23.60 -6.94
C ASN A 33 -13.59 -22.79 -7.98
N PHE A 34 -12.93 -22.04 -8.88
CA PHE A 34 -13.62 -21.13 -9.80
C PHE A 34 -14.70 -21.81 -10.64
N LEU A 35 -14.39 -22.98 -11.23
CA LEU A 35 -15.32 -23.73 -12.07
C LEU A 35 -16.56 -24.24 -11.31
N ASP A 36 -16.45 -24.42 -10.00
CA ASP A 36 -17.55 -24.91 -9.16
C ASP A 36 -18.37 -23.77 -8.54
N GLU A 37 -17.77 -22.59 -8.39
CA GLU A 37 -18.34 -21.45 -7.67
C GLU A 37 -18.90 -20.36 -8.58
N PHE A 38 -18.72 -20.49 -9.91
CA PHE A 38 -19.30 -19.62 -10.91
C PHE A 38 -20.33 -20.36 -11.77
N GLU A 39 -21.38 -19.65 -12.17
CA GLU A 39 -22.42 -20.12 -13.07
C GLU A 39 -22.20 -19.57 -14.48
N PHE A 40 -22.20 -20.48 -15.48
CA PHE A 40 -22.03 -20.14 -16.89
C PHE A 40 -23.39 -19.85 -17.52
N GLN A 41 -23.64 -18.58 -17.80
CA GLN A 41 -24.88 -18.14 -18.44
C GLN A 41 -24.88 -18.54 -19.90
N THR A 42 -26.02 -19.01 -20.40
CA THR A 42 -26.21 -19.40 -21.80
C THR A 42 -27.28 -18.57 -22.52
N SER A 43 -28.09 -17.82 -21.77
CA SER A 43 -29.09 -16.90 -22.32
C SER A 43 -28.47 -15.53 -22.64
N ALA A 44 -28.70 -15.04 -23.86
CA ALA A 44 -28.50 -13.62 -24.20
C ALA A 44 -29.70 -12.74 -23.78
N ILE A 45 -30.78 -13.34 -23.26
CA ILE A 45 -32.07 -12.70 -22.97
C ILE A 45 -32.02 -11.81 -21.72
N ASP A 46 -31.13 -12.10 -20.77
CA ASP A 46 -31.01 -11.34 -19.51
C ASP A 46 -30.13 -10.07 -19.65
N LEU A 47 -30.01 -9.51 -20.86
CA LEU A 47 -29.15 -8.35 -21.18
C LEU A 47 -29.88 -6.99 -21.16
N GLY A 48 -31.11 -6.91 -20.65
CA GLY A 48 -31.91 -5.69 -20.81
C GLY A 48 -32.21 -5.41 -22.30
N PRO A 49 -32.75 -4.22 -22.66
CA PRO A 49 -33.25 -4.00 -24.01
C PRO A 49 -32.11 -4.03 -25.06
N SER A 50 -32.08 -5.10 -25.86
CA SER A 50 -31.74 -5.13 -27.31
C SER A 50 -30.40 -4.62 -27.86
N PHE A 51 -29.38 -4.23 -27.08
CA PHE A 51 -28.16 -3.62 -27.65
C PHE A 51 -26.91 -4.53 -27.79
N LEU A 52 -26.80 -5.65 -27.06
CA LEU A 52 -25.54 -6.44 -26.98
C LEU A 52 -25.65 -7.91 -27.45
N ALA A 53 -26.81 -8.35 -27.92
CA ALA A 53 -27.10 -9.79 -28.07
C ALA A 53 -26.83 -10.49 -29.43
N PRO A 54 -26.70 -9.85 -30.61
CA PRO A 54 -26.77 -10.62 -31.85
C PRO A 54 -25.47 -11.33 -32.26
N SER A 55 -24.32 -11.03 -31.66
CA SER A 55 -22.99 -11.53 -32.11
C SER A 55 -22.28 -12.46 -31.10
N MET A 56 -22.92 -12.75 -29.96
CA MET A 56 -22.32 -13.52 -28.86
C MET A 56 -23.00 -14.88 -28.73
N ASN A 57 -22.21 -15.94 -28.61
CA ASN A 57 -22.70 -17.30 -28.35
C ASN A 57 -22.16 -17.79 -27.00
N TYR A 58 -22.86 -17.47 -25.90
CA TYR A 58 -22.42 -17.86 -24.56
C TYR A 58 -22.53 -19.37 -24.37
N GLN A 59 -21.41 -20.00 -24.01
CA GLN A 59 -21.32 -21.44 -23.82
C GLN A 59 -21.57 -21.82 -22.37
N ASN A 60 -22.19 -22.99 -22.16
CA ASN A 60 -22.16 -23.64 -20.85
C ASN A 60 -20.71 -24.07 -20.52
N GLN A 61 -20.47 -24.41 -19.25
CA GLN A 61 -19.13 -24.77 -18.75
C GLN A 61 -18.46 -25.91 -19.54
N ALA A 62 -19.20 -26.96 -19.87
CA ALA A 62 -18.63 -28.14 -20.55
C ALA A 62 -18.17 -27.79 -21.98
N ASP A 63 -19.01 -27.08 -22.74
CA ASP A 63 -18.68 -26.62 -24.08
C ASP A 63 -17.57 -25.56 -24.08
N ALA A 64 -17.54 -24.71 -23.06
CA ALA A 64 -16.50 -23.70 -22.88
C ALA A 64 -15.13 -24.35 -22.62
N LEU A 65 -15.06 -25.42 -21.81
CA LEU A 65 -13.84 -26.19 -21.58
C LEU A 65 -13.36 -26.88 -22.85
N ASP A 66 -14.26 -27.57 -23.56
CA ASP A 66 -13.92 -28.29 -24.81
C ASP A 66 -13.37 -27.35 -25.90
N LYS A 67 -13.97 -26.16 -26.02
CA LYS A 67 -13.54 -25.12 -26.97
C LYS A 67 -12.33 -24.32 -26.48
N GLY A 68 -11.92 -24.46 -25.22
CA GLY A 68 -10.83 -23.71 -24.60
C GLY A 68 -11.16 -22.23 -24.36
N LEU A 69 -12.43 -21.91 -24.15
CA LEU A 69 -12.91 -20.56 -23.80
C LEU A 69 -12.74 -20.28 -22.31
N VAL A 70 -12.72 -21.34 -21.50
CA VAL A 70 -12.30 -21.32 -20.10
C VAL A 70 -11.25 -22.39 -19.89
N SER A 71 -10.23 -22.10 -19.08
CA SER A 71 -9.31 -23.13 -18.59
C SER A 71 -8.72 -22.73 -17.25
N VAL A 72 -8.29 -23.74 -16.49
CA VAL A 72 -7.55 -23.54 -15.25
C VAL A 72 -6.20 -24.25 -15.39
N GLN A 73 -5.12 -23.49 -15.46
CA GLN A 73 -3.76 -24.02 -15.64
C GLN A 73 -2.77 -23.18 -14.85
N ASN A 74 -1.75 -23.81 -14.26
CA ASN A 74 -0.68 -23.13 -13.51
C ASN A 74 -1.18 -22.15 -12.43
N GLY A 75 -2.30 -22.48 -11.77
CA GLY A 75 -2.89 -21.62 -10.74
C GLY A 75 -3.67 -20.41 -11.26
N LYS A 76 -3.91 -20.33 -12.58
CA LYS A 76 -4.61 -19.21 -13.22
C LYS A 76 -5.89 -19.65 -13.92
N ILE A 77 -6.86 -18.74 -14.01
CA ILE A 77 -8.15 -18.91 -14.67
C ILE A 77 -8.16 -18.08 -15.95
N TYR A 78 -8.28 -18.73 -17.10
CA TYR A 78 -8.46 -18.08 -18.40
C TYR A 78 -9.95 -17.96 -18.73
N LEU A 79 -10.39 -16.79 -19.20
CA LEU A 79 -11.74 -16.53 -19.71
C LEU A 79 -11.65 -15.71 -21.01
N GLY A 80 -12.02 -16.30 -22.14
CA GLY A 80 -11.87 -15.66 -23.44
C GLY A 80 -12.95 -16.03 -24.46
N VAL A 81 -12.69 -15.62 -25.69
CA VAL A 81 -13.52 -15.91 -26.87
C VAL A 81 -12.84 -16.95 -27.75
N ASP A 82 -13.59 -17.60 -28.64
CA ASP A 82 -12.98 -18.45 -29.66
C ASP A 82 -12.15 -17.56 -30.60
N SER A 83 -10.83 -17.71 -30.63
CA SER A 83 -9.91 -16.97 -31.50
C SER A 83 -9.30 -17.83 -32.60
N LYS A 84 -9.79 -19.07 -32.80
CA LYS A 84 -9.15 -20.06 -33.69
C LYS A 84 -9.82 -20.16 -35.06
N LYS A 85 -11.16 -20.07 -35.11
CA LYS A 85 -11.92 -20.31 -36.34
C LYS A 85 -12.99 -19.24 -36.58
N PRO A 86 -13.34 -18.98 -37.86
CA PRO A 86 -14.54 -18.24 -38.19
C PRO A 86 -15.78 -18.91 -37.57
N SER A 87 -16.77 -18.12 -37.18
CA SER A 87 -18.03 -18.66 -36.66
C SER A 87 -19.00 -19.00 -37.78
N ASP A 88 -19.72 -20.12 -37.67
CA ASP A 88 -20.66 -20.60 -38.69
C ASP A 88 -21.99 -19.82 -38.72
N TRP A 89 -22.32 -19.08 -37.64
CA TRP A 89 -23.66 -18.50 -37.43
C TRP A 89 -23.67 -17.02 -37.10
N GLY A 90 -22.56 -16.33 -37.34
CA GLY A 90 -22.48 -14.91 -37.01
C GLY A 90 -22.18 -14.60 -35.54
N GLN A 91 -22.23 -15.62 -34.68
CA GLN A 91 -22.07 -15.47 -33.23
C GLN A 91 -20.80 -16.15 -32.75
N ARG A 92 -19.88 -15.39 -32.15
CA ARG A 92 -18.61 -15.94 -31.67
C ARG A 92 -18.79 -16.63 -30.32
N PRO A 93 -18.36 -17.89 -30.15
CA PRO A 93 -18.36 -18.57 -28.86
C PRO A 93 -17.54 -17.81 -27.82
N THR A 94 -18.09 -17.67 -26.63
CA THR A 94 -17.50 -16.94 -25.49
C THR A 94 -18.16 -17.40 -24.18
N VAL A 95 -17.76 -16.82 -23.05
CA VAL A 95 -18.28 -17.12 -21.72
C VAL A 95 -18.86 -15.87 -21.05
N ARG A 96 -19.91 -16.07 -20.25
CA ARG A 96 -20.41 -15.12 -19.27
C ARG A 96 -20.59 -15.86 -17.97
N VAL A 97 -19.84 -15.46 -16.95
CA VAL A 97 -19.79 -16.18 -15.68
C VAL A 97 -20.17 -15.26 -14.55
N LEU A 98 -21.08 -15.73 -13.68
CA LEU A 98 -21.51 -15.03 -12.47
C LEU A 98 -21.14 -15.83 -11.23
N SER A 99 -20.66 -15.18 -10.17
CA SER A 99 -20.43 -15.88 -8.91
C SER A 99 -21.75 -16.40 -8.34
N LYS A 100 -21.78 -17.64 -7.86
CA LYS A 100 -22.97 -18.23 -7.22
C LYS A 100 -23.31 -17.55 -5.91
N ASN A 101 -22.29 -17.09 -5.17
CA ASN A 101 -22.49 -16.33 -3.95
C ASN A 101 -22.62 -14.84 -4.29
N SER A 102 -23.57 -14.19 -3.62
CA SER A 102 -23.70 -12.74 -3.62
C SER A 102 -23.11 -12.13 -2.36
N PHE A 103 -22.67 -10.88 -2.42
CA PHE A 103 -22.23 -10.09 -1.28
C PHE A 103 -23.01 -8.77 -1.21
N ASN A 104 -23.09 -8.20 -0.01
CA ASN A 104 -23.71 -6.90 0.23
C ASN A 104 -22.74 -6.12 1.09
N GLN A 105 -22.04 -5.16 0.48
CA GLN A 105 -20.89 -4.48 1.06
C GLN A 105 -19.69 -5.41 1.31
N GLY A 106 -18.57 -4.80 1.69
CA GLY A 106 -17.28 -5.44 1.85
C GLY A 106 -16.24 -4.93 0.87
N LEU A 107 -15.08 -5.59 0.87
CA LEU A 107 -13.96 -5.29 0.00
C LEU A 107 -13.74 -6.48 -0.95
N VAL A 108 -13.61 -6.21 -2.24
CA VAL A 108 -13.28 -7.22 -3.25
C VAL A 108 -11.96 -6.83 -3.89
N ILE A 109 -10.96 -7.70 -3.83
CA ILE A 109 -9.66 -7.51 -4.50
C ILE A 109 -9.55 -8.59 -5.58
N THR A 110 -9.35 -8.18 -6.83
CA THR A 110 -9.16 -9.10 -7.97
C THR A 110 -7.79 -8.87 -8.58
N LYS A 111 -7.01 -9.94 -8.68
CA LYS A 111 -5.68 -9.93 -9.28
C LYS A 111 -5.71 -10.61 -10.64
N PHE A 112 -5.38 -9.84 -11.66
CA PHE A 112 -5.23 -10.29 -13.04
C PHE A 112 -3.76 -10.43 -13.38
N THR A 113 -3.46 -11.41 -14.23
CA THR A 113 -2.14 -11.55 -14.88
C THR A 113 -2.20 -11.33 -16.38
N HIS A 114 -3.40 -11.12 -16.93
CA HIS A 114 -3.65 -10.60 -18.27
C HIS A 114 -5.03 -9.93 -18.30
N LEU A 115 -5.15 -8.81 -19.01
CA LEU A 115 -6.41 -8.10 -19.23
C LEU A 115 -6.70 -7.99 -20.75
N PRO A 116 -7.97 -8.07 -21.21
CA PRO A 116 -8.29 -8.05 -22.63
C PRO A 116 -7.78 -6.78 -23.31
N GLU A 117 -7.00 -6.93 -24.39
CA GLU A 117 -6.51 -5.81 -25.19
C GLU A 117 -7.66 -5.08 -25.91
N PRO A 118 -7.56 -3.76 -26.19
CA PRO A 118 -8.54 -3.05 -26.98
C PRO A 118 -8.50 -3.52 -28.44
N VAL A 119 -9.63 -4.00 -28.95
CA VAL A 119 -9.76 -4.54 -30.30
C VAL A 119 -11.06 -4.04 -30.92
N CYS A 120 -11.10 -3.88 -32.24
CA CYS A 120 -12.36 -3.53 -32.92
C CYS A 120 -13.44 -4.57 -32.65
N GLY A 121 -14.58 -4.12 -32.15
CA GLY A 121 -15.69 -4.95 -31.73
C GLY A 121 -15.53 -5.54 -30.33
N GLY A 122 -14.44 -5.27 -29.60
CA GLY A 122 -14.28 -5.68 -28.20
C GLY A 122 -15.13 -4.83 -27.27
N THR A 123 -15.87 -5.48 -26.36
CA THR A 123 -16.67 -4.82 -25.32
C THR A 123 -16.52 -5.56 -23.97
N PRO A 124 -15.32 -5.61 -23.36
CA PRO A 124 -15.08 -6.48 -22.22
C PRO A 124 -15.82 -5.94 -21.00
N PHE A 125 -16.27 -6.84 -20.13
CA PHE A 125 -16.93 -6.49 -18.89
C PHE A 125 -16.38 -7.32 -17.73
N PHE A 126 -15.93 -6.63 -16.69
CA PHE A 126 -15.79 -7.16 -15.34
C PHE A 126 -16.37 -6.17 -14.34
N GLY A 127 -17.14 -6.69 -13.38
CA GLY A 127 -17.78 -5.87 -12.37
C GLY A 127 -18.76 -6.68 -11.54
N THR A 128 -19.81 -6.02 -11.08
CA THR A 128 -20.85 -6.62 -10.27
C THR A 128 -22.23 -6.47 -10.90
N ARG A 129 -23.13 -7.41 -10.57
CA ARG A 129 -24.53 -7.38 -10.96
C ARG A 129 -25.45 -7.68 -9.79
N GLY A 130 -26.49 -6.87 -9.60
CA GLY A 130 -27.51 -7.07 -8.56
C GLY A 130 -28.35 -8.32 -8.77
N THR A 131 -28.75 -8.99 -7.68
CA THR A 131 -29.55 -10.22 -7.70
C THR A 131 -31.07 -9.99 -7.65
N GLY A 132 -31.54 -8.75 -7.81
CA GLY A 132 -32.95 -8.36 -7.70
C GLY A 132 -33.71 -8.44 -9.03
N GLU A 133 -35.00 -8.10 -9.02
CA GLU A 133 -35.74 -7.87 -10.27
C GLU A 133 -35.33 -6.52 -10.90
N TYR A 134 -35.21 -6.52 -12.22
CA TYR A 134 -34.80 -5.41 -13.08
C TYR A 134 -35.38 -4.03 -12.68
N PRO A 135 -34.60 -2.92 -12.77
CA PRO A 135 -33.25 -2.84 -13.36
C PRO A 135 -32.14 -3.35 -12.44
N ASP A 136 -31.28 -4.21 -12.98
CA ASP A 136 -30.13 -4.80 -12.27
C ASP A 136 -29.03 -3.74 -12.14
N ILE A 137 -29.02 -3.03 -11.01
CA ILE A 137 -28.01 -2.04 -10.68
C ILE A 137 -26.71 -2.76 -10.29
N GLY A 138 -25.61 -2.38 -10.92
CA GLY A 138 -24.29 -3.00 -10.79
C GLY A 138 -23.14 -2.00 -10.88
N ILE A 139 -21.94 -2.44 -10.51
CA ILE A 139 -20.72 -1.62 -10.47
C ILE A 139 -19.79 -2.10 -11.58
N ASN A 140 -19.44 -1.21 -12.51
CA ASN A 140 -18.60 -1.53 -13.67
C ASN A 140 -17.14 -1.22 -13.31
N MET A 141 -16.30 -2.26 -13.19
CA MET A 141 -14.90 -2.12 -12.77
C MET A 141 -13.92 -2.11 -13.96
N TYR A 142 -14.26 -2.85 -15.02
CA TYR A 142 -13.49 -2.91 -16.26
C TYR A 142 -14.45 -3.00 -17.45
N GLU A 143 -14.64 -1.89 -18.14
CA GLU A 143 -15.45 -1.80 -19.36
C GLU A 143 -14.78 -0.92 -20.41
N GLY A 144 -15.06 -1.15 -21.68
CA GLY A 144 -14.65 -0.28 -22.78
C GLY A 144 -15.23 -0.75 -24.10
N TRP A 145 -15.00 0.03 -25.16
CA TRP A 145 -15.49 -0.28 -26.50
C TRP A 145 -14.39 -0.11 -27.53
N ASP A 146 -14.32 -1.05 -28.48
CA ASP A 146 -13.44 -0.97 -29.64
C ASP A 146 -11.96 -0.71 -29.25
N LEU A 147 -11.35 0.34 -29.82
CA LEU A 147 -9.94 0.70 -29.61
C LEU A 147 -9.78 1.89 -28.64
N TYR A 148 -10.78 2.13 -27.78
CA TYR A 148 -10.67 3.20 -26.80
C TYR A 148 -9.40 3.02 -25.95
N PRO A 149 -8.60 4.07 -25.75
CA PRO A 149 -7.29 3.96 -25.09
C PRO A 149 -7.40 3.85 -23.56
N VAL A 150 -8.59 3.99 -23.00
CA VAL A 150 -8.84 4.09 -21.57
C VAL A 150 -10.05 3.24 -21.20
N LYS A 151 -9.98 2.64 -20.01
CA LYS A 151 -11.12 1.90 -19.46
C LYS A 151 -12.17 2.85 -18.91
N LYS A 152 -13.40 2.40 -18.92
CA LYS A 152 -14.56 3.07 -18.35
C LYS A 152 -14.90 2.39 -17.03
N VAL A 153 -14.89 3.19 -15.99
CA VAL A 153 -15.26 2.80 -14.63
C VAL A 153 -16.53 3.55 -14.29
N GLY A 154 -17.50 2.90 -13.67
CA GLY A 154 -18.79 3.56 -13.45
C GLY A 154 -19.79 2.74 -12.63
N ILE A 155 -20.94 3.35 -12.41
CA ILE A 155 -22.10 2.67 -11.84
C ILE A 155 -23.23 2.71 -12.88
N SER A 156 -23.81 1.54 -13.12
CA SER A 156 -25.08 1.43 -13.82
C SER A 156 -26.21 1.82 -12.86
N THR A 157 -26.56 3.10 -12.80
CA THR A 157 -27.69 3.57 -11.98
C THR A 157 -28.95 3.64 -12.83
N GLY A 158 -29.86 2.69 -12.66
CA GLY A 158 -31.23 2.77 -13.23
C GLY A 158 -32.07 3.93 -12.67
N SER A 159 -31.60 4.59 -11.61
CA SER A 159 -32.24 5.77 -11.02
C SER A 159 -31.20 6.70 -10.42
N GLY A 160 -31.26 7.97 -10.76
CA GLY A 160 -30.23 8.98 -10.53
C GLY A 160 -29.84 9.43 -9.14
N GLN A 161 -29.47 8.50 -8.28
CA GLN A 161 -29.24 8.77 -6.87
C GLN A 161 -27.77 8.71 -6.44
N CYS A 162 -26.83 8.57 -7.39
CA CYS A 162 -25.39 8.56 -7.10
C CYS A 162 -24.62 9.57 -7.97
N ILE A 163 -23.97 10.53 -7.29
CA ILE A 163 -23.05 11.54 -7.82
C ILE A 163 -21.65 11.18 -7.34
N GLU A 164 -20.68 11.18 -8.25
CA GLU A 164 -19.26 10.99 -7.91
C GLU A 164 -18.69 12.23 -7.19
N ASP A 165 -17.84 12.01 -6.20
CA ASP A 165 -17.40 13.05 -5.25
C ASP A 165 -16.11 13.78 -5.63
N GLN A 166 -15.48 13.46 -6.78
CA GLN A 166 -14.27 14.17 -7.23
C GLN A 166 -14.38 14.77 -8.62
N TYR A 167 -13.90 16.02 -8.73
CA TYR A 167 -13.83 16.83 -9.95
C TYR A 167 -12.69 16.37 -10.89
N HIS A 168 -12.59 15.07 -11.17
CA HIS A 168 -11.54 14.49 -12.02
C HIS A 168 -12.09 14.10 -13.40
N GLN A 169 -11.86 15.02 -14.35
CA GLN A 169 -11.70 14.82 -15.80
C GLN A 169 -12.80 14.11 -16.62
N THR A 170 -13.41 14.91 -17.53
CA THR A 170 -14.19 14.54 -18.72
C THR A 170 -15.33 13.52 -18.51
N LEU A 171 -16.46 14.03 -18.02
CA LEU A 171 -17.77 13.40 -18.17
C LEU A 171 -18.07 13.20 -19.66
N TYR A 172 -18.09 11.95 -20.12
CA TYR A 172 -18.76 11.61 -21.37
C TYR A 172 -20.14 11.04 -21.02
N SER A 173 -21.14 11.92 -20.94
CA SER A 173 -22.49 11.47 -21.28
C SER A 173 -22.39 11.04 -22.74
N GLY A 174 -22.64 9.76 -23.02
CA GLY A 174 -23.07 9.45 -24.38
C GLY A 174 -24.19 10.45 -24.70
N GLY A 175 -24.18 11.03 -25.89
CA GLY A 175 -25.17 12.05 -26.26
C GLY A 175 -24.85 13.45 -25.76
N GLY A 176 -23.71 14.00 -26.21
CA GLY A 176 -23.56 15.44 -26.45
C GLY A 176 -24.08 16.35 -25.34
N GLY A 177 -23.46 16.33 -24.17
CA GLY A 177 -23.72 17.32 -23.14
C GLY A 177 -22.82 17.11 -21.94
N GLY A 178 -21.68 17.82 -21.90
CA GLY A 178 -20.93 17.97 -20.66
C GLY A 178 -21.82 18.68 -19.63
N GLY A 179 -22.16 17.98 -18.55
CA GLY A 179 -22.94 18.52 -17.46
C GLY A 179 -23.34 17.40 -16.50
N ASP A 180 -23.06 17.62 -15.21
CA ASP A 180 -23.48 16.90 -13.99
C ASP A 180 -24.20 15.55 -14.15
N CYS A 181 -23.70 14.51 -13.44
CA CYS A 181 -24.42 13.26 -13.13
C CYS A 181 -25.68 13.50 -12.25
N LYS A 182 -26.57 14.42 -12.62
CA LYS A 182 -27.91 14.59 -12.06
C LYS A 182 -28.91 13.88 -12.96
N LEU A 183 -29.10 12.59 -12.70
CA LEU A 183 -30.14 11.79 -13.31
C LEU A 183 -31.51 12.19 -12.70
N GLY A 184 -32.18 13.18 -13.30
CA GLY A 184 -33.57 13.53 -13.01
C GLY A 184 -34.56 12.81 -13.94
N ILE A 185 -35.76 12.50 -13.43
CA ILE A 185 -36.92 11.91 -14.13
C ILE A 185 -37.41 12.82 -15.28
N LEU A 186 -36.65 12.98 -16.36
CA LEU A 186 -37.08 13.78 -17.51
C LEU A 186 -36.86 13.11 -18.89
N ALA A 187 -36.40 11.86 -18.94
CA ALA A 187 -36.21 11.14 -20.21
C ALA A 187 -37.27 10.05 -20.50
N ALA A 188 -38.42 10.08 -19.83
CA ALA A 188 -39.52 9.13 -20.11
C ALA A 188 -40.26 9.39 -21.46
N ARG A 189 -39.71 10.19 -22.38
CA ARG A 189 -40.33 10.45 -23.68
C ARG A 189 -39.49 10.08 -24.91
N ASP A 190 -38.16 10.00 -24.81
CA ASP A 190 -37.32 9.63 -25.95
C ASP A 190 -36.52 8.36 -25.62
N ASN A 191 -36.97 7.28 -26.24
CA ASN A 191 -36.74 5.89 -25.85
C ASN A 191 -35.34 5.34 -26.16
N LEU A 192 -34.31 6.16 -26.33
CA LEU A 192 -32.99 5.69 -26.78
C LEU A 192 -31.87 6.56 -26.19
N LEU A 193 -31.03 5.88 -25.40
CA LEU A 193 -29.68 6.24 -24.97
C LEU A 193 -29.53 7.05 -23.65
N HIS A 194 -28.63 6.51 -22.79
CA HIS A 194 -27.86 7.16 -21.70
C HIS A 194 -28.41 7.11 -20.26
N GLN A 195 -28.43 5.93 -19.64
CA GLN A 195 -28.65 5.77 -18.18
C GLN A 195 -27.42 5.21 -17.44
N PHE A 196 -26.22 5.75 -17.71
CA PHE A 196 -24.99 5.28 -17.05
C PHE A 196 -24.05 6.46 -16.74
N CYS A 197 -23.50 6.51 -15.52
CA CYS A 197 -22.41 7.41 -15.18
C CYS A 197 -21.09 6.65 -15.34
N HIS A 198 -20.34 6.98 -16.39
CA HIS A 198 -19.04 6.42 -16.72
C HIS A 198 -17.96 7.50 -16.64
N PHE A 199 -16.79 7.09 -16.15
CA PHE A 199 -15.61 7.91 -16.02
C PHE A 199 -14.46 7.25 -16.77
N GLU A 200 -13.66 8.05 -17.46
CA GLU A 200 -12.46 7.56 -18.14
C GLU A 200 -11.32 7.50 -17.15
N GLN A 201 -10.82 6.29 -16.88
CA GLN A 201 -9.64 6.13 -16.06
C GLN A 201 -8.38 6.32 -16.91
N ILE A 202 -7.71 7.44 -16.70
CA ILE A 202 -6.45 7.79 -17.39
C ILE A 202 -5.18 7.49 -16.58
N GLN A 203 -5.33 7.20 -15.27
CA GLN A 203 -4.22 6.93 -14.34
C GLN A 203 -4.09 5.42 -14.05
N ASN A 204 -2.89 4.96 -13.66
CA ASN A 204 -2.59 3.57 -13.30
C ASN A 204 -2.97 2.57 -14.42
N LYS A 205 -2.26 2.67 -15.56
CA LYS A 205 -2.54 2.08 -16.88
C LYS A 205 -2.61 0.53 -16.93
N ILE A 206 -3.66 -0.06 -16.37
CA ILE A 206 -3.91 -1.51 -16.46
C ILE A 206 -4.84 -1.90 -17.63
N TRP A 207 -5.41 -0.94 -18.36
CA TRP A 207 -6.30 -1.20 -19.49
C TRP A 207 -5.56 -1.94 -20.61
N GLY A 208 -6.01 -3.15 -20.93
CA GLY A 208 -5.38 -4.03 -21.90
C GLY A 208 -3.95 -4.45 -21.55
N SER A 209 -3.56 -4.42 -20.28
CA SER A 209 -2.19 -4.80 -19.89
C SER A 209 -1.99 -6.32 -20.06
N PRO A 210 -0.95 -6.73 -20.82
CA PRO A 210 -0.59 -8.14 -20.95
C PRO A 210 0.05 -8.69 -19.66
N GLU A 211 0.52 -7.84 -18.75
CA GLU A 211 0.99 -8.19 -17.41
C GLU A 211 -0.15 -8.24 -16.38
N GLY A 212 -1.35 -7.79 -16.75
CA GLY A 212 -2.51 -7.72 -15.87
C GLY A 212 -2.47 -6.53 -14.90
N GLY A 213 -2.86 -6.77 -13.66
CA GLY A 213 -3.01 -5.71 -12.65
C GLY A 213 -3.99 -6.09 -11.55
N ILE A 214 -4.07 -5.24 -10.53
CA ILE A 214 -4.95 -5.44 -9.38
C ILE A 214 -6.06 -4.40 -9.41
N GLN A 215 -7.31 -4.85 -9.24
CA GLN A 215 -8.46 -3.98 -9.06
C GLN A 215 -9.10 -4.25 -7.70
N ALA A 216 -9.51 -3.20 -6.99
CA ALA A 216 -10.26 -3.35 -5.75
C ALA A 216 -11.55 -2.53 -5.74
N LEU A 217 -12.62 -3.13 -5.20
CA LEU A 217 -13.90 -2.50 -4.91
C LEU A 217 -14.07 -2.45 -3.39
N GLU A 218 -14.02 -1.25 -2.82
CA GLU A 218 -14.42 -1.00 -1.43
C GLU A 218 -15.88 -0.52 -1.43
N TRP A 219 -16.80 -1.30 -0.89
CA TRP A 219 -18.22 -0.95 -0.80
C TRP A 219 -18.68 -0.98 0.65
N THR A 220 -19.05 0.18 1.17
CA THR A 220 -19.52 0.38 2.55
C THR A 220 -20.91 0.98 2.55
N SER A 221 -21.48 1.20 3.74
CA SER A 221 -22.74 1.94 3.89
C SER A 221 -22.68 3.38 3.41
N ASP A 222 -21.48 3.98 3.33
CA ASP A 222 -21.27 5.40 3.09
C ASP A 222 -20.56 5.68 1.76
N ALA A 223 -19.86 4.70 1.19
CA ALA A 223 -19.03 4.89 0.01
C ALA A 223 -18.95 3.65 -0.88
N ILE A 224 -18.78 3.87 -2.18
CA ILE A 224 -18.17 2.91 -3.12
C ILE A 224 -16.91 3.55 -3.64
N LYS A 225 -15.77 2.87 -3.51
CA LYS A 225 -14.49 3.30 -4.07
C LYS A 225 -13.89 2.20 -4.93
N LEU A 226 -13.34 2.61 -6.05
CA LEU A 226 -12.71 1.71 -7.02
C LEU A 226 -11.23 2.05 -7.12
N TYR A 227 -10.38 1.05 -7.00
CA TYR A 227 -8.93 1.18 -7.05
C TYR A 227 -8.33 0.28 -8.10
N ASN A 228 -7.19 0.70 -8.65
CA ASN A 228 -6.52 0.04 -9.76
C ASN A 228 -5.02 0.29 -9.70
N TRP A 229 -4.23 -0.77 -9.81
CA TRP A 229 -2.77 -0.71 -9.77
C TRP A 229 -2.13 -1.69 -10.75
N PRO A 230 -1.06 -1.27 -11.47
CA PRO A 230 -0.04 -2.21 -11.93
C PRO A 230 0.44 -3.11 -10.78
N ILE A 231 0.83 -4.35 -11.08
CA ILE A 231 1.20 -5.35 -10.05
C ILE A 231 2.30 -4.82 -9.11
N ASP A 232 3.29 -4.11 -9.65
CA ASP A 232 4.44 -3.54 -8.96
C ASP A 232 4.14 -2.23 -8.20
N ALA A 233 2.98 -1.62 -8.45
CA ALA A 233 2.57 -0.36 -7.83
C ALA A 233 1.43 -0.54 -6.80
N ALA A 234 1.02 -1.79 -6.54
CA ALA A 234 -0.02 -2.07 -5.56
C ALA A 234 0.47 -1.81 -4.12
N PRO A 235 -0.41 -1.38 -3.20
CA PRO A 235 -0.06 -1.18 -1.80
C PRO A 235 0.55 -2.44 -1.15
N SER A 236 1.52 -2.28 -0.25
CA SER A 236 2.24 -3.41 0.35
C SER A 236 1.35 -4.38 1.13
N ASN A 237 0.21 -3.89 1.65
CA ASN A 237 -0.76 -4.70 2.38
C ASN A 237 -1.84 -5.32 1.48
N ILE A 238 -1.74 -5.19 0.15
CA ILE A 238 -2.76 -5.70 -0.79
C ILE A 238 -2.90 -7.23 -0.68
N GLU A 239 -1.82 -7.95 -0.36
CA GLU A 239 -1.81 -9.41 -0.20
C GLU A 239 -2.20 -9.88 1.21
N SER A 240 -2.45 -8.96 2.14
CA SER A 240 -2.87 -9.30 3.52
C SER A 240 -4.23 -10.01 3.57
N SER A 241 -4.42 -10.89 4.55
CA SER A 241 -5.76 -11.39 4.96
C SER A 241 -6.60 -10.32 5.65
N ASN A 242 -5.97 -9.22 6.06
CA ASN A 242 -6.56 -8.09 6.76
C ASN A 242 -6.06 -6.77 6.15
N PRO A 243 -6.49 -6.44 4.92
CA PRO A 243 -6.05 -5.23 4.24
C PRO A 243 -6.58 -3.97 4.94
N ASP A 244 -5.74 -2.94 4.99
CA ASP A 244 -6.09 -1.60 5.46
C ASP A 244 -6.14 -0.64 4.26
N THR A 245 -7.36 -0.24 3.92
CA THR A 245 -7.64 0.62 2.75
C THR A 245 -7.25 2.07 2.98
N SER A 246 -6.94 2.49 4.22
CA SER A 246 -6.55 3.88 4.51
C SER A 246 -5.21 4.29 3.90
N SER A 247 -4.34 3.30 3.67
CA SER A 247 -3.02 3.47 3.07
C SER A 247 -3.00 3.41 1.53
N TRP A 248 -4.14 3.11 0.91
CA TRP A 248 -4.24 2.82 -0.54
C TRP A 248 -4.23 4.06 -1.44
N GLY A 249 -4.22 5.25 -0.84
CA GLY A 249 -4.22 6.52 -1.56
C GLY A 249 -5.57 6.84 -2.19
N THR A 250 -5.53 7.67 -3.24
CA THR A 250 -6.75 8.16 -3.91
C THR A 250 -7.36 7.07 -4.80
N PRO A 251 -8.66 6.75 -4.65
CA PRO A 251 -9.34 5.83 -5.54
C PRO A 251 -9.45 6.39 -6.96
N SER A 252 -9.51 5.51 -7.94
CA SER A 252 -9.75 5.85 -9.35
C SER A 252 -11.17 6.34 -9.64
N ALA A 253 -12.14 5.97 -8.80
CA ALA A 253 -13.48 6.53 -8.78
C ALA A 253 -14.06 6.41 -7.36
N GLN A 254 -14.86 7.39 -6.92
CA GLN A 254 -15.51 7.34 -5.60
C GLN A 254 -16.92 7.95 -5.56
N PHE A 255 -17.86 7.20 -5.00
CA PHE A 255 -19.25 7.60 -4.80
C PHE A 255 -19.55 7.59 -3.32
N ILE A 256 -19.75 8.75 -2.71
CA ILE A 256 -19.93 8.87 -1.26
C ILE A 256 -21.21 9.63 -0.91
N LYS A 257 -21.71 9.44 0.32
CA LYS A 257 -22.80 10.26 0.86
C LYS A 257 -22.39 11.74 1.00
N PRO A 258 -23.32 12.70 0.81
CA PRO A 258 -24.73 12.52 0.48
C PRO A 258 -24.99 12.31 -1.02
N GLY A 259 -23.94 12.33 -1.86
CA GLY A 259 -24.04 12.21 -3.31
C GLY A 259 -24.55 10.85 -3.79
N CYS A 260 -24.27 9.77 -3.04
CA CYS A 260 -24.71 8.41 -3.32
C CYS A 260 -25.14 7.68 -2.04
N ASP A 261 -26.42 7.29 -1.95
CA ASP A 261 -26.91 6.42 -0.87
C ASP A 261 -26.74 4.95 -1.31
N THR A 262 -25.58 4.37 -1.01
CA THR A 262 -25.19 3.03 -1.48
C THR A 262 -26.14 1.94 -0.97
N GLN A 263 -26.69 2.10 0.24
CA GLN A 263 -27.62 1.14 0.86
C GLN A 263 -28.98 1.09 0.16
N LYS A 264 -29.46 2.23 -0.37
CA LYS A 264 -30.72 2.27 -1.11
C LYS A 264 -30.55 1.92 -2.58
N THR A 265 -29.36 2.16 -3.13
CA THR A 265 -29.09 2.03 -4.56
C THR A 265 -28.77 0.59 -4.94
N PHE A 266 -28.02 -0.13 -4.12
CA PHE A 266 -27.52 -1.46 -4.45
C PHE A 266 -28.14 -2.55 -3.58
N SER A 267 -28.69 -3.57 -4.24
CA SER A 267 -29.02 -4.86 -3.61
C SER A 267 -27.79 -5.76 -3.56
N ASN A 268 -27.94 -6.99 -3.03
CA ASN A 268 -26.88 -8.00 -3.07
C ASN A 268 -26.32 -8.13 -4.50
N GLN A 269 -25.00 -8.19 -4.60
CA GLN A 269 -24.26 -8.18 -5.85
C GLN A 269 -23.55 -9.53 -6.06
N THR A 270 -23.50 -9.98 -7.31
CA THR A 270 -22.66 -11.10 -7.77
C THR A 270 -21.53 -10.55 -8.63
N LEU A 271 -20.39 -11.20 -8.66
CA LEU A 271 -19.30 -10.88 -9.58
C LEU A 271 -19.64 -11.38 -10.97
N GLU A 272 -19.33 -10.62 -12.00
CA GLU A 272 -19.56 -10.99 -13.40
C GLU A 272 -18.32 -10.76 -14.26
N PHE A 273 -17.99 -11.73 -15.11
CA PHE A 273 -17.02 -11.60 -16.20
C PHE A 273 -17.68 -11.93 -17.54
N SER A 274 -17.43 -11.10 -18.53
CA SER A 274 -17.84 -11.33 -19.92
C SER A 274 -16.86 -10.69 -20.90
N PRO A 275 -16.05 -11.47 -21.63
CA PRO A 275 -15.29 -10.98 -22.78
C PRO A 275 -16.28 -10.69 -23.93
N GLY A 276 -16.96 -9.55 -23.83
CA GLY A 276 -18.05 -9.15 -24.70
C GLY A 276 -17.60 -8.77 -26.11
N LEU A 277 -18.46 -8.99 -27.09
CA LEU A 277 -18.19 -8.60 -28.47
C LEU A 277 -19.40 -7.90 -29.09
N CYS A 278 -19.07 -6.88 -29.88
CA CYS A 278 -19.95 -5.95 -30.54
C CYS A 278 -20.82 -5.11 -29.59
N GLY A 279 -20.81 -3.80 -29.84
CA GLY A 279 -21.83 -2.89 -29.35
C GLY A 279 -22.85 -2.55 -30.45
N SER A 280 -23.38 -1.33 -30.40
CA SER A 280 -24.27 -0.83 -31.44
C SER A 280 -23.55 -0.65 -32.80
N GLN A 281 -24.29 -0.78 -33.90
CA GLN A 281 -23.76 -0.49 -35.24
C GLN A 281 -23.29 0.98 -35.38
N THR A 282 -23.81 1.89 -34.55
CA THR A 282 -23.35 3.28 -34.49
C THR A 282 -21.90 3.36 -34.00
N LEU A 283 -21.55 2.65 -32.93
CA LEU A 283 -20.17 2.57 -32.42
C LEU A 283 -19.22 2.06 -33.51
N TRP A 284 -19.64 1.02 -34.23
CA TRP A 284 -18.81 0.41 -35.29
C TRP A 284 -18.51 1.33 -36.47
N SER A 285 -19.51 2.08 -36.93
CA SER A 285 -19.50 2.71 -38.27
C SER A 285 -19.46 4.23 -38.25
N ARG A 286 -19.89 4.86 -37.16
CA ARG A 286 -20.00 6.33 -37.05
C ARG A 286 -19.06 6.91 -36.00
N ASP A 287 -18.85 6.20 -34.90
CA ASP A 287 -17.98 6.68 -33.83
C ASP A 287 -16.53 6.27 -34.10
N TYR A 288 -15.59 7.14 -33.72
CA TYR A 288 -14.17 6.89 -33.90
C TYR A 288 -13.73 5.78 -32.96
N ALA A 289 -12.96 4.82 -33.47
CA ALA A 289 -12.57 3.64 -32.69
C ALA A 289 -11.76 4.00 -31.44
N ASP A 290 -11.01 5.11 -31.49
CA ASP A 290 -10.20 5.65 -30.39
C ASP A 290 -10.97 6.61 -29.47
N GLY A 291 -12.25 6.87 -29.78
CA GLY A 291 -13.11 7.80 -29.06
C GLY A 291 -12.80 9.29 -29.25
N LYS A 292 -11.89 9.65 -30.15
CA LYS A 292 -11.42 11.03 -30.30
C LYS A 292 -11.56 11.53 -31.73
N TYR A 293 -10.66 11.14 -32.62
CA TYR A 293 -10.57 11.68 -33.98
C TYR A 293 -10.06 10.66 -35.01
N GLY A 294 -9.74 9.43 -34.58
CA GLY A 294 -9.17 8.39 -35.43
C GLY A 294 -10.16 7.78 -36.42
N PRO A 295 -9.78 6.79 -37.24
CA PRO A 295 -10.73 6.08 -38.10
C PRO A 295 -11.75 5.26 -37.28
N THR A 296 -12.93 5.01 -37.84
CA THR A 296 -13.92 4.10 -37.26
C THR A 296 -13.49 2.64 -37.45
N CYS A 297 -14.00 1.71 -36.65
CA CYS A 297 -13.65 0.29 -36.80
C CYS A 297 -14.07 -0.28 -38.16
N ARG A 298 -15.17 0.22 -38.76
CA ARG A 298 -15.52 -0.08 -40.16
C ARG A 298 -14.39 0.27 -41.14
N VAL A 299 -13.75 1.43 -40.97
CA VAL A 299 -12.65 1.87 -41.84
C VAL A 299 -11.37 1.09 -41.57
N ILE A 300 -11.04 0.84 -40.29
CA ILE A 300 -9.83 0.11 -39.88
C ILE A 300 -9.85 -1.33 -40.40
N THR A 301 -10.98 -2.01 -40.22
CA THR A 301 -11.11 -3.44 -40.53
C THR A 301 -11.52 -3.72 -41.97
N GLY A 302 -12.14 -2.73 -42.64
CA GLY A 302 -12.75 -2.90 -43.96
C GLY A 302 -14.07 -3.70 -43.95
N GLU A 303 -14.60 -4.04 -42.77
CA GLU A 303 -15.83 -4.83 -42.61
C GLU A 303 -17.03 -3.91 -42.40
N GLU A 304 -18.11 -4.14 -43.15
CA GLU A 304 -19.31 -3.29 -43.13
C GLU A 304 -20.07 -3.34 -41.78
N SER A 305 -19.94 -4.42 -41.03
CA SER A 305 -20.56 -4.58 -39.72
C SER A 305 -19.63 -5.25 -38.72
N CYS A 306 -19.80 -4.90 -37.43
CA CYS A 306 -19.08 -5.56 -36.34
C CYS A 306 -19.31 -7.08 -36.37
N HIS A 307 -20.54 -7.47 -36.64
CA HIS A 307 -20.93 -8.87 -36.78
C HIS A 307 -20.10 -9.59 -37.86
N GLY A 308 -19.91 -8.99 -39.04
CA GLY A 308 -19.06 -9.55 -40.09
C GLY A 308 -17.61 -9.72 -39.65
N HIS A 309 -17.06 -8.70 -38.98
CA HIS A 309 -15.70 -8.75 -38.44
C HIS A 309 -15.53 -9.86 -37.39
N VAL A 310 -16.39 -9.84 -36.36
CA VAL A 310 -16.39 -10.83 -35.29
C VAL A 310 -16.60 -12.23 -35.84
N THR A 311 -17.37 -12.42 -36.91
CA THR A 311 -17.57 -13.74 -37.52
C THR A 311 -16.33 -14.23 -38.25
N ASN A 312 -15.71 -13.36 -39.05
CA ASN A 312 -14.74 -13.77 -40.06
C ASN A 312 -13.27 -13.61 -39.64
N LYS A 313 -12.97 -12.87 -38.57
CA LYS A 313 -11.60 -12.50 -38.16
C LYS A 313 -11.24 -13.04 -36.77
N PRO A 314 -11.15 -14.36 -36.57
CA PRO A 314 -10.89 -14.95 -35.25
C PRO A 314 -9.54 -14.52 -34.65
N GLN A 315 -8.50 -14.33 -35.47
CA GLN A 315 -7.17 -13.94 -34.99
C GLN A 315 -7.15 -12.54 -34.35
N ALA A 316 -8.13 -11.69 -34.66
CA ALA A 316 -8.22 -10.36 -34.05
C ALA A 316 -8.50 -10.41 -32.54
N PHE A 317 -8.85 -11.58 -32.00
CA PHE A 317 -9.24 -11.77 -30.61
C PHE A 317 -8.29 -12.71 -29.84
N GLU A 318 -7.08 -12.97 -30.35
CA GLU A 318 -6.10 -13.85 -29.68
C GLU A 318 -5.69 -13.34 -28.29
N ASN A 319 -5.49 -12.03 -28.14
CA ASN A 319 -5.17 -11.37 -26.87
C ASN A 319 -6.40 -10.76 -26.17
N TYR A 320 -7.61 -11.18 -26.56
CA TYR A 320 -8.85 -10.65 -26.01
C TYR A 320 -9.43 -11.59 -24.95
N TYR A 321 -8.78 -11.63 -23.78
CA TYR A 321 -9.17 -12.52 -22.68
C TYR A 321 -8.76 -11.97 -21.30
N PHE A 322 -9.47 -12.42 -20.26
CA PHE A 322 -9.07 -12.24 -18.88
C PHE A 322 -8.24 -13.44 -18.42
N GLU A 323 -7.13 -13.19 -17.72
CA GLU A 323 -6.43 -14.21 -16.94
C GLU A 323 -6.40 -13.80 -15.47
N VAL A 324 -7.16 -14.50 -14.64
CA VAL A 324 -7.35 -14.21 -13.22
C VAL A 324 -6.48 -15.13 -12.39
N GLU A 325 -5.71 -14.57 -11.45
CA GLU A 325 -4.94 -15.34 -10.47
C GLU A 325 -5.82 -15.69 -9.27
N ASN A 326 -6.44 -14.67 -8.66
CA ASN A 326 -7.40 -14.86 -7.57
C ASN A 326 -8.36 -13.66 -7.42
N ILE A 327 -9.49 -13.92 -6.76
CA ILE A 327 -10.44 -12.92 -6.29
C ILE A 327 -10.62 -13.14 -4.79
N ARG A 328 -10.35 -12.13 -3.97
CA ARG A 328 -10.49 -12.17 -2.52
C ARG A 328 -11.60 -11.22 -2.07
N ILE A 329 -12.61 -11.77 -1.41
CA ILE A 329 -13.73 -11.04 -0.83
C ILE A 329 -13.51 -10.95 0.68
N PHE A 330 -13.66 -9.75 1.22
CA PHE A 330 -13.50 -9.43 2.61
C PHE A 330 -14.76 -8.74 3.15
N GLN A 331 -15.04 -8.95 4.44
CA GLN A 331 -16.14 -8.27 5.13
C GLN A 331 -15.61 -7.13 6.01
N GLU A 332 -16.36 -6.04 6.07
CA GLU A 332 -16.07 -4.89 6.94
C GLU A 332 -16.25 -5.30 8.41
N MET A 333 -15.30 -4.94 9.27
CA MET A 333 -15.48 -5.07 10.71
C MET A 333 -16.24 -3.85 11.24
N GLU A 334 -17.44 -4.07 11.82
CA GLU A 334 -18.26 -3.01 12.42
C GLU A 334 -17.46 -2.20 13.48
N LYS A 335 -17.64 -0.87 13.47
CA LYS A 335 -16.90 0.14 14.26
C LYS A 335 -16.84 -0.09 15.79
N THR A 336 -17.58 -1.05 16.34
CA THR A 336 -17.67 -1.37 17.78
C THR A 336 -17.24 -2.80 18.15
N GLN A 337 -16.81 -3.63 17.21
CA GLN A 337 -16.29 -4.97 17.52
C GLN A 337 -14.85 -5.07 17.06
N GLY A 338 -13.91 -4.94 18.01
CA GLY A 338 -12.66 -5.66 17.85
C GLY A 338 -12.95 -7.16 17.78
N GLN A 339 -12.05 -7.90 17.15
CA GLN A 339 -12.10 -9.35 17.06
C GLN A 339 -11.07 -9.95 18.03
N LEU A 340 -11.43 -11.08 18.64
CA LEU A 340 -10.51 -11.89 19.43
C LEU A 340 -10.84 -13.37 19.20
N LEU A 341 -9.97 -14.06 18.48
CA LEU A 341 -10.06 -15.49 18.17
C LEU A 341 -8.92 -16.23 18.84
N LEU A 342 -9.14 -17.50 19.20
CA LEU A 342 -8.08 -18.38 19.67
C LEU A 342 -7.61 -19.25 18.51
N ASP A 343 -6.29 -19.40 18.33
CA ASP A 343 -5.71 -20.38 17.42
C ASP A 343 -6.06 -21.81 17.90
N PRO A 344 -6.80 -22.59 17.10
CA PRO A 344 -7.21 -23.94 17.50
C PRO A 344 -6.06 -24.96 17.52
N ASN A 345 -4.87 -24.64 16.99
CA ASN A 345 -3.76 -25.59 16.84
C ASN A 345 -2.61 -25.38 17.86
N GLY A 346 -2.65 -24.33 18.69
CA GLY A 346 -1.56 -23.97 19.60
C GLY A 346 -1.59 -24.69 20.97
N LEU A 347 -0.42 -25.10 21.48
CA LEU A 347 -0.24 -25.61 22.86
C LEU A 347 -0.26 -24.49 23.94
N SER A 348 -0.52 -23.24 23.55
CA SER A 348 -0.57 -22.03 24.40
C SER A 348 -1.74 -21.12 24.02
N PHE A 349 -2.05 -20.07 24.81
CA PHE A 349 -3.06 -19.09 24.42
C PHE A 349 -2.55 -18.17 23.32
N THR A 350 -2.74 -18.55 22.07
CA THR A 350 -2.46 -17.70 20.91
C THR A 350 -3.77 -17.05 20.47
N PHE A 351 -3.82 -15.72 20.52
CA PHE A 351 -4.99 -14.94 20.15
C PHE A 351 -4.74 -14.10 18.91
N ASP A 352 -5.55 -14.33 17.88
CA ASP A 352 -5.65 -13.40 16.77
C ASP A 352 -6.61 -12.30 17.17
N TYR A 353 -6.16 -11.05 17.10
CA TYR A 353 -6.92 -9.90 17.53
C TYR A 353 -6.96 -8.83 16.44
N ALA A 354 -8.04 -8.06 16.45
CA ALA A 354 -8.17 -6.85 15.66
C ALA A 354 -8.97 -5.80 16.44
N THR A 355 -8.66 -4.53 16.24
CA THR A 355 -9.32 -3.39 16.89
C THR A 355 -9.26 -2.16 15.99
N SER A 356 -10.39 -1.46 15.90
CA SER A 356 -10.48 -0.14 15.25
C SER A 356 -9.87 1.00 16.09
N GLN A 357 -9.40 0.68 17.31
CA GLN A 357 -8.82 1.63 18.25
C GLN A 357 -7.42 1.17 18.68
N PRO A 358 -6.42 1.12 17.78
CA PRO A 358 -5.05 0.77 18.14
C PRO A 358 -4.50 1.75 19.17
N SER A 359 -3.76 1.23 20.15
CA SER A 359 -3.15 2.02 21.21
C SER A 359 -2.04 1.20 21.85
N SER A 360 -0.92 1.84 22.19
CA SER A 360 0.18 1.22 22.93
C SER A 360 -0.25 0.59 24.26
N ASP A 361 -1.41 1.01 24.78
CA ASP A 361 -1.95 0.59 26.06
C ASP A 361 -3.03 -0.50 25.94
N ASN A 362 -3.39 -0.92 24.72
CA ASN A 362 -4.30 -2.04 24.52
C ASN A 362 -3.65 -3.36 24.92
N TRP A 363 -4.44 -4.28 25.46
CA TRP A 363 -3.93 -5.56 25.97
C TRP A 363 -5.01 -6.63 25.92
N ILE A 364 -4.58 -7.89 25.81
CA ILE A 364 -5.46 -9.06 25.90
C ILE A 364 -5.27 -9.70 27.26
N GLY A 365 -6.35 -9.96 27.98
CA GLY A 365 -6.33 -10.68 29.24
C GLY A 365 -7.14 -11.98 29.17
N VAL A 366 -6.71 -12.99 29.94
CA VAL A 366 -7.40 -14.27 30.07
C VAL A 366 -7.90 -14.48 31.50
N TRP A 367 -9.12 -15.03 31.64
CA TRP A 367 -9.75 -15.34 32.92
C TRP A 367 -10.42 -16.73 32.90
N PRO A 368 -10.55 -17.41 34.06
CA PRO A 368 -11.45 -18.55 34.18
C PRO A 368 -12.88 -18.15 33.76
N LYS A 369 -13.59 -19.05 33.08
CA LYS A 369 -14.93 -18.77 32.54
C LYS A 369 -15.92 -18.30 33.62
N ASP A 370 -15.79 -18.85 34.82
CA ASP A 370 -16.65 -18.61 35.98
C ASP A 370 -16.20 -17.42 36.85
N ASP A 371 -15.11 -16.74 36.48
CA ASP A 371 -14.63 -15.56 37.21
C ASP A 371 -15.61 -14.39 37.04
N THR A 372 -16.29 -14.00 38.11
CA THR A 372 -17.28 -12.92 38.13
C THR A 372 -16.65 -11.53 38.12
N GLN A 373 -15.34 -11.40 38.33
CA GLN A 373 -14.61 -10.12 38.36
C GLN A 373 -13.99 -9.76 37.01
N ALA A 374 -14.05 -10.62 36.00
CA ALA A 374 -13.56 -10.28 34.67
C ALA A 374 -14.49 -9.29 33.93
N PRO A 375 -13.96 -8.37 33.11
CA PRO A 375 -12.55 -8.05 32.90
C PRO A 375 -12.01 -6.96 33.85
N THR A 376 -12.72 -6.64 34.94
CA THR A 376 -12.46 -5.45 35.76
C THR A 376 -11.27 -5.60 36.70
N TRP A 377 -10.88 -6.81 37.10
CA TRP A 377 -9.73 -7.05 37.97
C TRP A 377 -9.00 -8.37 37.67
N GLY A 378 -7.67 -8.37 37.83
CA GLY A 378 -6.74 -9.52 37.79
C GLY A 378 -6.99 -10.60 36.71
N SER A 379 -6.28 -10.55 35.58
CA SER A 379 -6.20 -11.67 34.63
C SER A 379 -5.24 -12.75 35.12
N ILE A 380 -5.43 -14.01 34.70
CA ILE A 380 -4.46 -15.08 34.98
C ILE A 380 -3.19 -14.91 34.15
N THR A 381 -3.31 -14.33 32.96
CA THR A 381 -2.21 -13.97 32.08
C THR A 381 -2.68 -12.91 31.10
N TRP A 382 -1.75 -12.11 30.57
CA TRP A 382 -2.04 -11.03 29.65
C TRP A 382 -0.80 -10.61 28.87
N ASP A 383 -1.00 -9.96 27.73
CA ASP A 383 0.06 -9.26 26.98
C ASP A 383 -0.51 -8.08 26.17
N TYR A 384 0.34 -7.16 25.73
CA TYR A 384 -0.04 -5.94 25.00
C TYR A 384 -0.41 -6.21 23.54
N ALA A 385 -1.57 -5.67 23.14
CA ALA A 385 -2.19 -5.80 21.83
C ALA A 385 -2.27 -4.45 21.12
N LYS A 386 -1.09 -3.91 20.80
CA LYS A 386 -0.89 -2.49 20.49
C LYS A 386 -1.42 -2.07 19.12
N GLU A 387 -1.23 -2.97 18.16
CA GLU A 387 -1.56 -2.73 16.76
C GLU A 387 -3.05 -2.79 16.49
N ASN A 388 -3.45 -2.35 15.29
CA ASN A 388 -4.84 -2.45 14.81
C ASN A 388 -5.27 -3.91 14.60
N SER A 389 -4.33 -4.82 14.38
CA SER A 389 -4.53 -6.26 14.37
C SER A 389 -3.21 -7.00 14.53
N GLY A 390 -3.26 -8.25 14.96
CA GLY A 390 -2.07 -9.08 15.11
C GLY A 390 -2.40 -10.44 15.73
N SER A 391 -1.38 -11.26 15.90
CA SER A 391 -1.47 -12.50 16.66
C SER A 391 -0.57 -12.38 17.89
N ILE A 392 -1.12 -12.61 19.07
CA ILE A 392 -0.40 -12.53 20.33
C ILE A 392 -0.46 -13.85 21.05
N ARG A 393 0.73 -14.33 21.38
CA ARG A 393 0.91 -15.54 22.16
C ARG A 393 1.11 -15.19 23.62
N ILE A 394 0.17 -15.58 24.46
CA ILE A 394 0.17 -15.33 25.90
C ILE A 394 0.40 -16.65 26.64
N PRO A 395 1.61 -16.90 27.18
CA PRO A 395 1.88 -18.14 27.91
C PRO A 395 0.95 -18.29 29.13
N PRO A 396 0.27 -19.43 29.30
CA PRO A 396 -0.45 -19.73 30.53
C PRO A 396 0.54 -19.94 31.69
N PRO A 397 0.26 -19.45 32.91
CA PRO A 397 1.06 -19.79 34.08
C PRO A 397 1.07 -21.29 34.37
N SER A 398 2.14 -21.80 34.97
CA SER A 398 2.29 -23.22 35.32
C SER A 398 1.21 -23.79 36.26
N SER A 399 0.47 -22.92 36.95
CA SER A 399 -0.68 -23.28 37.80
C SER A 399 -2.02 -23.40 37.05
N THR A 400 -2.06 -23.10 35.74
CA THR A 400 -3.28 -23.10 34.93
C THR A 400 -3.80 -24.52 34.74
N LYS A 401 -5.08 -24.77 35.08
CA LYS A 401 -5.71 -26.09 35.02
C LYS A 401 -6.49 -26.27 33.73
N ALA A 402 -6.74 -27.52 33.35
CA ALA A 402 -7.72 -27.83 32.31
C ALA A 402 -9.10 -27.26 32.70
N GLY A 403 -9.78 -26.60 31.77
CA GLY A 403 -11.09 -25.99 32.03
C GLY A 403 -11.49 -24.96 30.98
N LYS A 404 -12.62 -24.29 31.23
CA LYS A 404 -13.12 -23.21 30.38
C LYS A 404 -12.56 -21.87 30.82
N TYR A 405 -12.15 -21.09 29.84
CA TYR A 405 -11.62 -19.75 30.00
C TYR A 405 -12.38 -18.77 29.11
N LYS A 406 -12.15 -17.48 29.32
CA LYS A 406 -12.64 -16.38 28.48
C LYS A 406 -11.53 -15.34 28.35
N ALA A 407 -11.51 -14.61 27.25
CA ALA A 407 -10.52 -13.57 27.01
C ALA A 407 -11.18 -12.27 26.54
N TYR A 408 -10.50 -11.17 26.80
CA TYR A 408 -10.94 -9.84 26.39
C TYR A 408 -9.76 -9.06 25.83
N LEU A 409 -9.96 -8.39 24.70
CA LEU A 409 -9.12 -7.29 24.24
C LEU A 409 -9.64 -6.03 24.90
N LEU A 410 -8.77 -5.34 25.62
CA LEU A 410 -9.10 -4.21 26.48
C LEU A 410 -8.23 -3.03 26.09
N SER A 411 -8.79 -1.83 26.15
CA SER A 411 -8.02 -0.59 26.12
C SER A 411 -7.27 -0.36 27.45
N GLY A 412 -6.37 0.63 27.47
CA GLY A 412 -5.63 1.01 28.68
C GLY A 412 -6.52 1.38 29.87
N ASP A 413 -7.72 1.91 29.62
CA ASP A 413 -8.74 2.22 30.62
C ASP A 413 -9.70 1.04 30.93
N ARG A 414 -9.41 -0.15 30.39
CA ARG A 414 -10.17 -1.40 30.53
C ARG A 414 -11.54 -1.42 29.86
N THR A 415 -11.79 -0.54 28.90
CA THR A 415 -12.94 -0.66 28.00
C THR A 415 -12.79 -1.92 27.15
N VAL A 416 -13.85 -2.71 27.03
CA VAL A 416 -13.85 -3.93 26.20
C VAL A 416 -13.87 -3.54 24.73
N LEU A 417 -12.78 -3.83 24.03
CA LEU A 417 -12.64 -3.64 22.59
C LEU A 417 -13.08 -4.91 21.83
N ALA A 418 -12.77 -6.09 22.36
CA ALA A 418 -13.22 -7.39 21.85
C ALA A 418 -13.38 -8.40 22.98
N SER A 419 -14.17 -9.46 22.76
CA SER A 419 -14.30 -10.55 23.74
C SER A 419 -14.39 -11.91 23.09
N LEU A 420 -13.67 -12.88 23.64
CA LEU A 420 -13.84 -14.30 23.39
C LEU A 420 -14.58 -14.92 24.60
N PRO A 421 -15.91 -15.12 24.52
CA PRO A 421 -16.75 -15.38 25.69
C PRO A 421 -16.51 -16.73 26.35
N SER A 422 -15.99 -17.71 25.61
CA SER A 422 -15.58 -19.00 26.14
C SER A 422 -14.62 -19.70 25.18
N PHE A 423 -13.60 -20.35 25.72
CA PHE A 423 -12.80 -21.36 25.01
C PHE A 423 -12.35 -22.45 25.99
N ASP A 424 -12.10 -23.65 25.47
CA ASP A 424 -11.61 -24.78 26.26
C ASP A 424 -10.08 -24.75 26.27
N TYR A 425 -9.49 -24.78 27.47
CA TYR A 425 -8.07 -25.03 27.65
C TYR A 425 -7.91 -26.44 28.20
N SER A 426 -7.25 -27.30 27.43
CA SER A 426 -6.83 -28.62 27.88
C SER A 426 -5.32 -28.67 27.75
N PRO A 427 -4.55 -28.35 28.81
CA PRO A 427 -3.14 -28.69 28.83
C PRO A 427 -3.06 -30.19 28.57
N ALA A 428 -2.20 -30.62 27.64
CA ALA A 428 -2.03 -32.03 27.33
C ALA A 428 -1.91 -32.82 28.64
N PRO A 429 -2.64 -33.94 28.82
CA PRO A 429 -2.67 -34.65 30.09
C PRO A 429 -1.25 -34.96 30.54
N ASN A 430 -0.89 -34.54 31.77
CA ASN A 430 0.38 -34.67 32.53
C ASN A 430 1.11 -36.03 32.43
N THR A 431 1.35 -36.54 31.23
CA THR A 431 1.81 -37.91 30.97
C THR A 431 2.71 -38.02 29.74
N GLN A 432 2.78 -37.01 28.86
CA GLN A 432 3.77 -37.01 27.80
C GLN A 432 4.51 -35.68 27.79
N ASP A 433 5.79 -35.76 28.12
CA ASP A 433 6.76 -34.76 27.75
C ASP A 433 6.77 -34.66 26.21
N GLN A 434 6.61 -33.46 25.67
CA GLN A 434 6.49 -33.21 24.24
C GLN A 434 7.40 -32.06 23.81
N LEU A 435 7.88 -32.16 22.57
CA LEU A 435 8.67 -31.13 21.91
C LEU A 435 8.35 -31.16 20.41
N SER A 436 7.92 -30.03 19.87
CA SER A 436 7.62 -29.85 18.45
C SER A 436 8.15 -28.53 17.94
N LEU A 437 8.51 -28.48 16.66
CA LEU A 437 8.84 -27.23 15.98
C LEU A 437 7.52 -26.54 15.58
N ASP A 438 7.41 -25.25 15.87
CA ASP A 438 6.29 -24.42 15.42
C ASP A 438 6.45 -24.10 13.91
N PRO A 439 5.53 -24.56 13.04
CA PRO A 439 5.63 -24.32 11.60
C PRO A 439 5.24 -22.90 11.18
N ASN A 440 4.52 -22.16 12.04
CA ASN A 440 4.01 -20.82 11.75
C ASN A 440 4.76 -19.73 12.53
N GLY A 441 5.57 -20.13 13.53
CA GLY A 441 6.39 -19.24 14.33
C GLY A 441 7.73 -18.86 13.69
N PRO A 442 8.48 -17.91 14.30
CA PRO A 442 9.83 -17.56 13.87
C PRO A 442 10.77 -18.77 13.78
N LEU A 443 11.83 -18.68 12.96
CA LEU A 443 12.81 -19.76 12.78
C LEU A 443 13.33 -20.28 14.13
N LEU A 444 13.35 -21.60 14.29
CA LEU A 444 13.74 -22.33 15.51
C LEU A 444 12.87 -22.02 16.75
N THR A 445 11.57 -21.84 16.55
CA THR A 445 10.59 -21.77 17.65
C THR A 445 10.08 -23.17 18.00
N PHE A 446 10.24 -23.55 19.26
CA PHE A 446 9.86 -24.87 19.77
C PHE A 446 8.76 -24.77 20.79
N ASP A 447 7.67 -25.49 20.54
CA ASP A 447 6.64 -25.72 21.53
C ASP A 447 7.00 -26.94 22.38
N TYR A 448 6.92 -26.79 23.69
CA TYR A 448 7.29 -27.83 24.63
C TYR A 448 6.26 -28.01 25.73
N ALA A 449 6.19 -29.23 26.26
CA ALA A 449 5.47 -29.57 27.47
C ALA A 449 6.29 -30.60 28.26
N THR A 450 6.30 -30.48 29.58
CA THR A 450 7.00 -31.39 30.50
C THR A 450 6.19 -31.64 31.75
N SER A 451 6.16 -32.90 32.17
CA SER A 451 5.63 -33.37 33.44
C SER A 451 6.54 -33.02 34.63
N GLN A 452 7.76 -32.55 34.36
CA GLN A 452 8.80 -32.23 35.35
C GLN A 452 9.33 -30.80 35.16
N PRO A 453 8.52 -29.75 35.39
CA PRO A 453 9.00 -28.37 35.28
C PRO A 453 10.12 -28.09 36.27
N SER A 454 11.16 -27.40 35.80
CA SER A 454 12.31 -26.99 36.61
C SER A 454 12.95 -25.77 35.98
N SER A 455 13.47 -24.85 36.80
CA SER A 455 14.25 -23.69 36.34
C SER A 455 15.48 -24.08 35.52
N ASP A 456 15.92 -25.33 35.65
CA ASP A 456 17.12 -25.87 35.03
C ASP A 456 16.81 -26.69 33.76
N ASN A 457 15.54 -26.80 33.37
CA ASN A 457 15.17 -27.41 32.10
C ASN A 457 15.55 -26.51 30.93
N TRP A 458 15.95 -27.10 29.81
CA TRP A 458 16.42 -26.38 28.64
C TRP A 458 16.17 -27.17 27.35
N ILE A 459 16.04 -26.47 26.23
CA ILE A 459 15.97 -27.09 24.90
C ILE A 459 17.31 -26.87 24.21
N GLY A 460 17.87 -27.94 23.66
CA GLY A 460 19.09 -27.88 22.84
C GLY A 460 18.86 -28.46 21.45
N ILE A 461 19.66 -28.00 20.50
CA ILE A 461 19.68 -28.48 19.11
C ILE A 461 21.04 -29.11 18.77
N TRP A 462 21.03 -30.20 18.01
CA TRP A 462 22.20 -30.88 17.47
C TRP A 462 21.99 -31.26 16.00
N PRO A 463 23.07 -31.39 15.19
CA PRO A 463 22.98 -32.04 13.90
C PRO A 463 22.35 -33.44 14.03
N GLU A 464 21.53 -33.83 13.06
CA GLU A 464 20.83 -35.13 13.10
C GLU A 464 21.84 -36.30 13.23
N ASP A 465 22.98 -36.19 12.55
CA ASP A 465 24.06 -37.18 12.51
C ASP A 465 25.01 -37.14 13.72
N ASP A 466 24.83 -36.22 14.66
CA ASP A 466 25.66 -36.14 15.86
C ASP A 466 25.41 -37.32 16.81
N THR A 467 26.35 -38.25 16.85
CA THR A 467 26.29 -39.46 17.69
C THR A 467 26.51 -39.20 19.18
N GLN A 468 26.96 -38.01 19.58
CA GLN A 468 27.21 -37.63 20.98
C GLN A 468 26.03 -36.89 21.61
N ALA A 469 25.04 -36.47 20.82
CA ALA A 469 23.83 -35.83 21.33
C ALA A 469 22.99 -36.79 22.22
N PRO A 470 22.35 -36.30 23.31
CA PRO A 470 22.44 -34.96 23.93
C PRO A 470 23.52 -34.86 25.04
N THR A 471 24.49 -35.78 25.06
CA THR A 471 25.40 -35.97 26.22
C THR A 471 26.49 -34.89 26.35
N TRP A 472 26.92 -34.25 25.25
CA TRP A 472 27.95 -33.23 25.27
C TRP A 472 27.74 -32.15 24.20
N GLY A 473 27.99 -30.88 24.55
CA GLY A 473 27.75 -29.71 23.70
C GLY A 473 26.28 -29.55 23.28
N SER A 474 25.91 -28.43 22.68
CA SER A 474 24.72 -28.25 21.84
C SER A 474 25.06 -27.16 20.82
N THR A 475 24.43 -27.15 19.65
CA THR A 475 24.70 -26.12 18.65
C THR A 475 24.10 -24.79 19.05
N THR A 476 22.86 -24.81 19.56
CA THR A 476 22.23 -23.68 20.26
C THR A 476 21.28 -24.24 21.32
N TRP A 477 21.00 -23.44 22.35
CA TRP A 477 20.13 -23.81 23.46
C TRP A 477 19.61 -22.60 24.22
N ASP A 478 18.51 -22.78 24.96
CA ASP A 478 17.97 -21.81 25.92
C ASP A 478 17.08 -22.53 26.95
N TYR A 479 16.77 -21.87 28.07
CA TYR A 479 16.03 -22.46 29.18
C TYR A 479 14.51 -22.56 28.92
N ALA A 480 13.97 -23.74 29.19
CA ALA A 480 12.56 -24.11 29.05
C ALA A 480 11.96 -24.41 30.43
N LYS A 481 11.83 -23.34 31.23
CA LYS A 481 11.63 -23.43 32.69
C LYS A 481 10.24 -23.89 33.12
N GLU A 482 9.25 -23.66 32.25
CA GLU A 482 7.85 -23.85 32.59
C GLU A 482 7.39 -25.30 32.34
N ASN A 483 6.19 -25.64 32.78
CA ASN A 483 5.56 -26.94 32.51
C ASN A 483 5.15 -27.09 31.05
N SER A 484 4.92 -25.98 30.35
CA SER A 484 4.69 -25.93 28.91
C SER A 484 4.92 -24.51 28.43
N GLY A 485 5.34 -24.35 27.18
CA GLY A 485 5.55 -23.02 26.61
C GLY A 485 6.09 -23.11 25.20
N SER A 486 6.55 -21.96 24.71
CA SER A 486 7.31 -21.87 23.46
C SER A 486 8.62 -21.19 23.71
N LEU A 487 9.65 -21.64 23.02
CA LEU A 487 10.99 -21.14 23.14
C LEU A 487 11.60 -20.95 21.76
N GLN A 488 11.89 -19.70 21.41
CA GLN A 488 12.65 -19.40 20.21
C GLN A 488 14.15 -19.48 20.52
N LEU A 489 14.84 -20.36 19.82
CA LEU A 489 16.29 -20.51 19.92
C LEU A 489 16.96 -19.63 18.88
N THR A 490 17.96 -18.85 19.30
CA THR A 490 18.77 -18.08 18.33
C THR A 490 19.69 -19.04 17.58
N PRO A 491 19.66 -19.10 16.24
CA PRO A 491 20.56 -19.96 15.49
C PRO A 491 22.02 -19.58 15.74
N ALA A 492 22.88 -20.55 16.03
CA ALA A 492 24.30 -20.28 16.15
C ALA A 492 24.92 -20.02 14.76
N SER A 493 25.94 -19.16 14.69
CA SER A 493 26.65 -18.83 13.44
C SER A 493 27.31 -20.04 12.76
N SER A 494 27.48 -21.15 13.49
CA SER A 494 28.00 -22.42 12.99
C SER A 494 26.92 -23.34 12.38
N MET A 495 25.63 -23.05 12.56
CA MET A 495 24.54 -23.85 11.98
C MET A 495 24.49 -23.67 10.46
N LYS A 496 24.48 -24.78 9.73
CA LYS A 496 24.31 -24.84 8.27
C LYS A 496 22.96 -25.46 7.92
N ALA A 497 22.43 -25.14 6.74
CA ALA A 497 21.25 -25.82 6.23
C ALA A 497 21.45 -27.35 6.21
N GLY A 498 20.48 -28.10 6.73
CA GLY A 498 20.56 -29.55 6.93
C GLY A 498 19.56 -30.04 7.96
N LYS A 499 19.65 -31.33 8.29
CA LYS A 499 18.78 -31.95 9.30
C LYS A 499 19.36 -31.83 10.69
N TYR A 500 18.50 -31.49 11.64
CA TYR A 500 18.83 -31.35 13.05
C TYR A 500 17.83 -32.14 13.89
N LYS A 501 18.18 -32.32 15.15
CA LYS A 501 17.31 -32.90 16.18
C LYS A 501 17.35 -32.01 17.42
N ALA A 502 16.27 -32.01 18.18
CA ALA A 502 16.17 -31.22 19.39
C ALA A 502 15.76 -32.08 20.58
N TYR A 503 16.22 -31.69 21.77
CA TYR A 503 15.87 -32.35 23.02
C TYR A 503 15.46 -31.30 24.05
N LEU A 504 14.37 -31.57 24.75
CA LEU A 504 14.03 -30.93 26.01
C LEU A 504 14.70 -31.76 27.11
N LEU A 505 15.57 -31.13 27.87
CA LEU A 505 16.45 -31.77 28.83
C LEU A 505 16.24 -31.16 30.22
N SER A 506 16.35 -31.98 31.26
CA SER A 506 16.51 -31.51 32.63
C SER A 506 17.93 -30.96 32.88
N GLY A 507 18.12 -30.30 34.02
CA GLY A 507 19.43 -29.75 34.43
C GLY A 507 20.55 -30.80 34.51
N ASP A 508 20.22 -32.07 34.77
CA ASP A 508 21.15 -33.20 34.76
C ASP A 508 21.26 -33.92 33.39
N ARG A 509 20.68 -33.32 32.33
CA ARG A 509 20.64 -33.81 30.95
C ARG A 509 19.81 -35.09 30.73
N THR A 510 18.91 -35.42 31.64
CA THR A 510 17.90 -36.44 31.37
C THR A 510 16.97 -35.94 30.26
N VAL A 511 16.72 -36.78 29.24
CA VAL A 511 15.80 -36.44 28.15
C VAL A 511 14.37 -36.49 28.68
N LEU A 512 13.72 -35.33 28.68
CA LEU A 512 12.30 -35.19 28.98
C LEU A 512 11.51 -35.42 27.69
N ALA A 513 11.80 -34.66 26.62
CA ALA A 513 11.18 -34.85 25.31
C ALA A 513 12.21 -34.74 24.18
N SER A 514 11.87 -35.27 23.00
CA SER A 514 12.74 -35.22 21.83
C SER A 514 11.97 -34.96 20.55
N LEU A 515 12.50 -34.09 19.69
CA LEU A 515 12.13 -33.97 18.29
C LEU A 515 13.21 -34.66 17.46
N PRO A 516 12.95 -35.88 16.94
CA PRO A 516 14.00 -36.76 16.40
C PRO A 516 14.65 -36.24 15.13
N SER A 517 13.94 -35.42 14.35
CA SER A 517 14.46 -34.80 13.14
C SER A 517 13.59 -33.60 12.76
N PHE A 518 14.21 -32.53 12.28
CA PHE A 518 13.58 -31.42 11.58
C PHE A 518 14.57 -30.83 10.57
N ASP A 519 14.04 -30.29 9.47
CA ASP A 519 14.85 -29.60 8.48
C ASP A 519 15.11 -28.17 8.95
N TYR A 520 16.38 -27.84 9.14
CA TYR A 520 16.82 -26.46 9.28
C TYR A 520 17.34 -26.01 7.93
N SER A 521 16.64 -25.07 7.29
CA SER A 521 17.22 -24.27 6.24
C SER A 521 17.27 -22.83 6.73
N LEU A 522 18.45 -22.23 6.72
CA LEU A 522 18.51 -20.80 6.45
C LEU A 522 17.92 -20.67 5.05
N ALA A 523 16.68 -20.21 4.95
CA ALA A 523 16.13 -19.91 3.64
C ALA A 523 17.15 -18.98 2.97
N SER A 524 17.78 -19.43 1.89
CA SER A 524 18.75 -18.62 1.14
C SER A 524 18.10 -17.38 0.51
N ASP A 525 16.79 -17.22 0.73
CA ASP A 525 15.93 -16.14 0.29
C ASP A 525 15.26 -15.39 1.47
N SER A 526 15.58 -15.70 2.74
CA SER A 526 15.14 -14.85 3.84
C SER A 526 15.99 -13.58 3.89
N VAL A 527 15.35 -12.45 3.64
CA VAL A 527 15.93 -11.11 3.77
C VAL A 527 16.32 -10.88 5.24
N ALA A 528 17.59 -10.57 5.52
CA ALA A 528 18.04 -10.16 6.86
C ALA A 528 17.48 -8.80 7.23
N PHE A 529 17.50 -7.87 6.28
CA PHE A 529 16.74 -6.62 6.27
C PHE A 529 16.77 -6.09 4.83
N SER A 530 15.71 -5.41 4.41
CA SER A 530 15.71 -4.62 3.18
C SER A 530 16.03 -3.17 3.54
N VAL A 531 16.53 -2.38 2.59
CA VAL A 531 16.58 -0.92 2.75
C VAL A 531 15.88 -0.23 1.60
N LYS A 532 15.14 0.84 1.92
CA LYS A 532 14.71 1.81 0.90
C LYS A 532 15.58 3.04 1.02
N THR A 533 16.09 3.49 -0.12
CA THR A 533 16.87 4.71 -0.21
C THR A 533 15.93 5.88 -0.43
N HIS A 534 16.19 6.99 0.24
CA HIS A 534 15.47 8.24 0.02
C HIS A 534 16.48 9.35 -0.25
N TYR A 535 16.13 10.25 -1.16
CA TYR A 535 16.92 11.44 -1.43
C TYR A 535 16.99 12.35 -0.20
N ASN A 536 15.87 12.51 0.51
CA ASN A 536 15.80 13.31 1.73
C ASN A 536 16.47 12.61 2.92
N THR A 537 16.78 13.35 3.99
CA THR A 537 17.46 12.83 5.19
C THR A 537 16.53 12.26 6.25
N ASN A 538 15.22 12.37 6.05
CA ASN A 538 14.16 11.99 6.98
C ASN A 538 13.17 10.99 6.38
N CYS A 539 13.56 10.29 5.32
CA CYS A 539 12.74 9.32 4.58
C CYS A 539 11.41 9.88 4.05
N ALA A 540 11.25 11.20 4.00
CA ALA A 540 10.11 11.84 3.35
C ALA A 540 10.30 11.90 1.83
N GLY A 541 9.21 11.90 1.05
CA GLY A 541 9.26 11.97 -0.41
C GLY A 541 9.55 10.63 -1.09
N GLY A 542 9.21 10.55 -2.38
CA GLY A 542 9.36 9.33 -3.17
C GLY A 542 10.81 8.87 -3.32
N VAL A 543 10.97 7.57 -3.58
CA VAL A 543 12.24 6.96 -4.00
C VAL A 543 12.79 7.70 -5.21
N ASP A 544 14.08 8.07 -5.17
CA ASP A 544 14.69 8.80 -6.27
C ASP A 544 14.66 7.93 -7.54
N ALA A 545 13.98 8.43 -8.58
CA ALA A 545 13.78 7.76 -9.86
C ALA A 545 15.08 7.54 -10.65
N GLY A 546 16.21 8.05 -10.14
CA GLY A 546 17.57 7.79 -10.65
C GLY A 546 18.45 6.89 -9.78
N SER A 547 18.01 6.45 -8.59
CA SER A 547 18.81 5.55 -7.75
C SER A 547 18.64 4.10 -8.20
N VAL A 548 19.73 3.48 -8.64
CA VAL A 548 19.74 2.13 -9.24
C VAL A 548 19.51 1.03 -8.19
N ASP A 549 19.55 1.37 -6.89
CA ASP A 549 19.67 0.42 -5.79
C ASP A 549 18.73 0.76 -4.60
N SER A 550 17.43 0.97 -4.86
CA SER A 550 16.40 1.02 -3.79
C SER A 550 15.65 -0.30 -3.69
N GLY A 551 15.28 -0.72 -2.47
CA GLY A 551 14.69 -2.05 -2.23
C GLY A 551 15.73 -3.17 -2.23
N VAL A 552 16.96 -2.87 -1.81
CA VAL A 552 18.04 -3.85 -1.75
C VAL A 552 17.82 -4.77 -0.56
N ASP A 553 17.71 -6.06 -0.83
CA ASP A 553 17.62 -7.11 0.18
C ASP A 553 19.03 -7.52 0.63
N ILE A 554 19.32 -7.33 1.92
CA ILE A 554 20.56 -7.81 2.53
C ILE A 554 20.31 -9.23 3.04
N LYS A 555 21.12 -10.19 2.61
CA LYS A 555 21.03 -11.58 3.07
C LYS A 555 21.87 -11.82 4.35
N PRO A 556 21.51 -12.79 5.21
CA PRO A 556 22.31 -13.11 6.39
C PRO A 556 23.74 -13.53 6.01
N GLY A 557 24.74 -12.98 6.71
CA GLY A 557 26.15 -13.37 6.58
C GLY A 557 26.96 -12.69 5.46
N ASN A 558 26.31 -12.03 4.49
CA ASN A 558 26.99 -11.28 3.43
C ASN A 558 26.56 -9.82 3.44
N GLY A 559 27.54 -8.90 3.42
CA GLY A 559 27.25 -7.49 3.20
C GLY A 559 27.02 -7.19 1.71
N VAL A 560 26.21 -6.18 1.44
CA VAL A 560 25.90 -5.71 0.08
C VAL A 560 26.42 -4.29 -0.07
N CYS A 561 27.09 -4.02 -1.17
CA CYS A 561 27.44 -2.66 -1.55
C CYS A 561 26.27 -2.02 -2.28
N VAL A 562 25.89 -0.80 -1.86
CA VAL A 562 24.81 -0.01 -2.44
C VAL A 562 25.39 1.29 -2.96
N ASN A 563 25.27 1.55 -4.27
CA ASN A 563 25.74 2.78 -4.87
C ASN A 563 24.72 3.89 -4.66
N THR A 564 25.12 4.97 -3.98
CA THR A 564 24.19 6.06 -3.71
C THR A 564 24.06 7.01 -4.88
N ASN A 565 25.02 7.02 -5.81
CA ASN A 565 25.09 7.96 -6.94
C ASN A 565 24.83 9.42 -6.53
N CYS A 566 25.19 9.78 -5.29
CA CYS A 566 24.95 11.10 -4.71
C CYS A 566 23.45 11.50 -4.57
N GLY A 567 22.53 10.55 -4.61
CA GLY A 567 21.09 10.75 -4.52
C GLY A 567 20.42 10.11 -3.30
N VAL A 568 21.18 9.73 -2.26
CA VAL A 568 20.64 9.06 -1.07
C VAL A 568 21.05 9.80 0.20
N GLY A 569 20.09 10.46 0.85
CA GLY A 569 20.26 11.17 2.12
C GLY A 569 19.78 10.39 3.35
N SER A 570 18.92 9.38 3.18
CA SER A 570 18.51 8.49 4.27
C SER A 570 18.16 7.08 3.80
N LEU A 571 18.16 6.15 4.76
CA LEU A 571 17.71 4.77 4.60
C LEU A 571 16.50 4.51 5.50
N GLU A 572 15.39 4.08 4.92
CA GLU A 572 14.30 3.44 5.67
C GLU A 572 14.68 1.96 5.86
N ILE A 573 14.79 1.53 7.12
CA ILE A 573 15.08 0.15 7.50
C ILE A 573 13.78 -0.46 8.04
N PRO A 574 13.05 -1.27 7.26
CA PRO A 574 11.78 -1.86 7.68
C PRO A 574 11.94 -2.82 8.86
N SER A 575 10.83 -3.10 9.55
CA SER A 575 10.76 -4.04 10.66
C SER A 575 10.97 -5.51 10.24
N VAL A 576 10.78 -5.81 8.95
CA VAL A 576 10.85 -7.16 8.39
C VAL A 576 12.30 -7.59 8.16
N GLY A 577 12.67 -8.76 8.68
CA GLY A 577 13.92 -9.43 8.38
C GLY A 577 14.61 -10.05 9.61
N SER A 578 15.55 -10.97 9.37
CA SER A 578 16.19 -11.77 10.43
C SER A 578 17.38 -11.10 11.13
N CYS A 579 17.81 -9.90 10.73
CA CYS A 579 18.92 -9.20 11.38
C CYS A 579 18.48 -8.60 12.72
N PRO A 580 19.15 -8.90 13.86
CA PRO A 580 18.74 -8.40 15.16
C PRO A 580 18.67 -6.87 15.21
N ASP A 581 17.78 -6.36 16.07
CA ASP A 581 17.65 -4.92 16.22
C ASP A 581 18.95 -4.27 16.72
N GLY A 582 19.28 -3.10 16.18
CA GLY A 582 20.54 -2.39 16.44
C GLY A 582 21.79 -3.00 15.79
N GLN A 583 21.65 -4.07 14.99
CA GLN A 583 22.77 -4.75 14.32
C GLN A 583 22.84 -4.50 12.80
N VAL A 584 22.09 -3.52 12.29
CA VAL A 584 22.19 -3.09 10.90
C VAL A 584 23.39 -2.15 10.76
N ARG A 585 24.51 -2.67 10.26
CA ARG A 585 25.73 -1.89 10.06
C ARG A 585 25.73 -1.19 8.71
N ILE A 586 26.02 0.10 8.73
CA ILE A 586 26.09 0.99 7.56
C ILE A 586 27.52 1.55 7.51
N SER A 587 28.31 1.14 6.51
CA SER A 587 29.68 1.65 6.33
C SER A 587 29.78 2.57 5.12
N TYR A 588 30.54 3.66 5.24
CA TYR A 588 30.60 4.74 4.24
C TYR A 588 31.90 4.66 3.42
N TRP A 589 31.78 4.67 2.09
CA TRP A 589 32.90 4.50 1.17
C TRP A 589 32.99 5.63 0.14
N GLN A 590 34.22 6.09 -0.10
CA GLN A 590 34.51 7.24 -0.95
C GLN A 590 33.93 7.12 -2.36
N ASN A 591 34.15 6.00 -3.05
CA ASN A 591 33.74 5.81 -4.44
C ASN A 591 32.58 4.83 -4.57
N ALA A 592 32.02 4.71 -5.76
CA ALA A 592 31.09 3.64 -6.10
C ALA A 592 31.74 2.26 -5.89
N ASP A 593 30.92 1.23 -5.78
CA ASP A 593 31.29 -0.17 -5.59
C ASP A 593 32.12 -0.42 -4.32
N CYS A 594 31.91 0.41 -3.30
CA CYS A 594 32.57 0.34 -2.00
C CYS A 594 34.11 0.37 -2.13
N ALA A 595 34.59 1.17 -3.08
CA ALA A 595 36.01 1.35 -3.36
C ALA A 595 36.56 2.67 -2.79
N GLY A 596 37.88 2.76 -2.69
CA GLY A 596 38.59 3.94 -2.19
C GLY A 596 38.69 4.00 -0.67
N ASP A 597 38.79 5.22 -0.14
CA ASP A 597 38.89 5.45 1.30
C ASP A 597 37.60 5.06 2.02
N TRP A 598 37.75 4.41 3.17
CA TRP A 598 36.67 4.06 4.07
C TRP A 598 36.57 5.07 5.22
N TYR A 599 35.42 5.72 5.36
CA TYR A 599 35.23 6.82 6.32
C TYR A 599 34.63 6.37 7.67
N GLY A 600 34.43 5.07 7.85
CA GLY A 600 33.86 4.50 9.06
C GLY A 600 32.45 3.96 8.85
N TYR A 601 31.72 3.78 9.95
CA TYR A 601 30.43 3.11 9.96
C TYR A 601 29.53 3.58 11.10
N GLY A 602 28.25 3.25 11.01
CA GLY A 602 27.27 3.41 12.08
C GLY A 602 26.29 2.24 12.13
N TYR A 603 25.46 2.25 13.16
CA TYR A 603 24.43 1.23 13.38
C TYR A 603 23.03 1.83 13.30
N GLY A 604 22.14 1.16 12.56
CA GLY A 604 20.71 1.43 12.51
C GLY A 604 19.91 0.39 13.28
N SER A 605 18.71 0.80 13.71
CA SER A 605 17.69 -0.09 14.25
C SER A 605 16.66 -0.42 13.18
N ARG A 606 15.96 -1.52 13.34
CA ARG A 606 14.80 -1.84 12.49
C ARG A 606 13.66 -0.90 12.83
N ASP A 607 12.73 -0.74 11.88
CA ASP A 607 11.60 0.19 11.98
C ASP A 607 12.04 1.65 12.23
N THR A 608 13.19 2.03 11.64
CA THR A 608 13.69 3.39 11.76
C THR A 608 14.02 3.99 10.40
N CYS A 609 13.74 5.27 10.28
CA CYS A 609 14.38 6.09 9.27
C CYS A 609 15.76 6.53 9.79
N ARG A 610 16.80 6.22 9.01
CA ARG A 610 18.17 6.60 9.34
C ARG A 610 18.71 7.63 8.35
N GLY A 611 18.83 8.87 8.82
CA GLY A 611 19.63 9.89 8.13
C GLY A 611 21.09 9.45 8.00
N LEU A 612 21.66 9.63 6.81
CA LEU A 612 23.04 9.25 6.51
C LEU A 612 24.01 10.38 6.88
N TRP A 613 25.26 10.01 7.18
CA TRP A 613 26.32 10.97 7.47
C TRP A 613 26.49 12.00 6.33
N SER A 614 26.79 13.26 6.67
CA SER A 614 26.92 14.36 5.69
C SER A 614 25.67 14.49 4.78
N ASN A 615 24.49 14.08 5.27
CA ASN A 615 23.23 14.09 4.51
C ASN A 615 23.31 13.33 3.17
N GLY A 616 24.24 12.37 3.02
CA GLY A 616 24.45 11.63 1.78
C GLY A 616 25.54 12.15 0.83
N TRP A 617 26.18 13.28 1.15
CA TRP A 617 27.12 13.96 0.24
C TRP A 617 28.60 13.58 0.44
N GLY A 618 28.94 13.05 1.61
CA GLY A 618 30.33 12.72 1.99
C GLY A 618 30.91 11.45 1.35
N PHE A 619 30.12 10.68 0.60
CA PHE A 619 30.47 9.33 0.10
C PHE A 619 29.65 8.97 -1.15
N LYS A 620 30.06 7.93 -1.89
CA LYS A 620 29.35 7.49 -3.12
C LYS A 620 28.74 6.10 -3.04
N SER A 621 29.09 5.33 -2.01
CA SER A 621 28.48 4.03 -1.77
C SER A 621 28.47 3.67 -0.29
N LEU A 622 27.61 2.71 0.04
CA LEU A 622 27.41 2.16 1.38
C LEU A 622 27.67 0.67 1.35
N TRP A 623 28.37 0.15 2.36
CA TRP A 623 28.39 -1.29 2.62
C TRP A 623 27.44 -1.61 3.77
N LEU A 624 26.35 -2.32 3.44
CA LEU A 624 25.29 -2.68 4.38
C LEU A 624 25.42 -4.14 4.77
N SER A 625 25.44 -4.43 6.07
CA SER A 625 25.58 -5.80 6.56
C SER A 625 24.91 -5.98 7.92
N CYS A 626 24.46 -7.19 8.23
CA CYS A 626 24.12 -7.54 9.60
C CYS A 626 25.38 -7.86 10.40
N ALA A 627 25.67 -7.12 11.48
CA ALA A 627 26.85 -7.32 12.30
C ALA A 627 26.65 -6.85 13.74
N GLU A 628 27.20 -7.57 14.71
CA GLU A 628 27.18 -7.14 16.11
C GLU A 628 28.13 -5.95 16.33
N PRO A 629 27.71 -4.91 17.08
CA PRO A 629 28.57 -3.76 17.41
C PRO A 629 29.92 -4.10 18.04
N ASP A 630 30.07 -5.25 18.69
CA ASP A 630 31.31 -5.68 19.32
C ASP A 630 32.22 -6.49 18.39
N SER A 631 31.70 -6.91 17.23
CA SER A 631 32.45 -7.62 16.19
C SER A 631 33.26 -6.69 15.27
N ASP A 632 33.18 -5.37 15.46
CA ASP A 632 33.79 -4.42 14.54
C ASP A 632 35.31 -4.27 14.68
N CYS A 633 35.96 -4.11 13.52
CA CYS A 633 37.40 -3.98 13.45
C CYS A 633 37.98 -2.75 14.17
N VAL A 634 37.22 -1.65 14.32
CA VAL A 634 37.71 -0.46 15.08
C VAL A 634 37.73 -0.76 16.57
N LYS A 635 36.67 -1.37 17.11
CA LYS A 635 36.65 -1.79 18.53
C LYS A 635 37.68 -2.88 18.81
N GLN A 636 37.92 -3.75 17.84
CA GLN A 636 38.95 -4.79 17.91
C GLN A 636 40.37 -4.24 17.66
N GLY A 637 40.53 -2.98 17.27
CA GLY A 637 41.82 -2.35 17.00
C GLY A 637 42.53 -2.84 15.73
N THR A 638 41.79 -3.48 14.81
CA THR A 638 42.32 -4.08 13.58
C THR A 638 42.16 -3.20 12.33
N CYS A 639 41.44 -2.07 12.43
CA CYS A 639 41.27 -1.09 11.35
C CYS A 639 41.13 0.35 11.89
N ILE A 640 41.42 1.35 11.05
CA ILE A 640 41.27 2.80 11.36
C ILE A 640 40.59 3.48 10.18
N ALA A 641 39.57 4.30 10.46
CA ALA A 641 38.85 5.06 9.44
C ALA A 641 39.72 6.19 8.87
N ALA A 642 39.57 6.45 7.57
CA ALA A 642 40.17 7.61 6.93
C ALA A 642 39.60 8.91 7.51
N PRO A 643 40.38 10.01 7.53
CA PRO A 643 39.86 11.31 7.96
C PRO A 643 38.71 11.78 7.07
N GLU A 644 37.79 12.53 7.67
CA GLU A 644 36.66 13.15 6.96
C GLU A 644 37.15 14.06 5.81
N PRO A 645 36.60 13.93 4.59
CA PRO A 645 37.05 14.70 3.45
C PRO A 645 36.73 16.19 3.64
N SER A 646 37.69 17.07 3.31
CA SER A 646 37.55 18.53 3.48
C SER A 646 36.55 19.17 2.51
N ILE A 647 36.24 18.47 1.40
CA ILE A 647 35.17 18.79 0.45
C ILE A 647 34.37 17.51 0.25
N GLU A 648 33.05 17.57 0.40
CA GLU A 648 32.15 16.43 0.26
C GLU A 648 32.32 15.75 -1.11
N VAL A 649 32.45 14.42 -1.11
CA VAL A 649 32.87 13.63 -2.28
C VAL A 649 31.88 13.74 -3.44
N CYS A 650 30.58 13.90 -3.15
CA CYS A 650 29.53 14.13 -4.13
C CYS A 650 29.43 15.59 -4.60
N ARG A 651 29.86 16.53 -3.76
CA ARG A 651 29.92 17.96 -4.08
C ARG A 651 31.03 18.27 -5.10
N ALA A 652 32.16 17.57 -4.99
CA ALA A 652 33.28 17.68 -5.93
C ALA A 652 32.92 17.30 -7.38
N THR A 653 31.87 16.50 -7.61
CA THR A 653 31.39 16.11 -8.95
C THR A 653 30.25 16.96 -9.50
N ALA A 654 29.44 17.58 -8.64
CA ALA A 654 28.36 18.50 -9.05
C ALA A 654 28.90 19.88 -9.49
N ASP A 655 30.12 20.23 -9.07
CA ASP A 655 30.79 21.50 -9.38
C ASP A 655 31.45 21.56 -10.78
N ALA A 656 31.16 20.60 -11.67
CA ALA A 656 31.52 20.71 -13.07
C ALA A 656 30.49 21.57 -13.86
N GLY A 657 30.19 22.81 -13.40
CA GLY A 657 29.75 23.84 -14.34
C GLY A 657 28.75 24.93 -13.95
N THR A 658 28.16 25.02 -12.75
CA THR A 658 27.14 26.08 -12.48
C THR A 658 27.43 26.92 -11.24
N THR A 659 27.44 28.25 -11.40
CA THR A 659 27.62 29.26 -10.32
C THR A 659 26.32 29.65 -9.60
N ASP A 660 25.19 29.06 -10.00
CA ASP A 660 23.85 29.51 -9.63
C ASP A 660 23.29 28.68 -8.47
N ALA A 661 22.74 29.34 -7.44
CA ALA A 661 22.19 28.70 -6.25
C ALA A 661 20.77 28.16 -6.48
N PHE A 662 19.90 28.92 -7.15
CA PHE A 662 18.55 28.50 -7.56
C PHE A 662 17.95 29.45 -8.59
N HIS A 663 16.95 28.98 -9.33
CA HIS A 663 16.15 29.78 -10.24
C HIS A 663 14.70 29.89 -9.74
N LEU A 664 14.05 31.02 -9.99
CA LEU A 664 12.63 31.19 -9.68
C LEU A 664 11.92 32.10 -10.68
N LYS A 665 10.60 31.91 -10.78
CA LYS A 665 9.68 32.76 -11.53
C LYS A 665 8.73 33.44 -10.55
N THR A 666 8.58 34.75 -10.65
CA THR A 666 7.55 35.48 -9.92
C THR A 666 6.27 35.51 -10.75
N ARG A 667 5.11 35.36 -10.11
CA ARG A 667 3.82 35.29 -10.81
C ARG A 667 2.79 36.26 -10.22
N TYR A 668 1.87 36.69 -11.07
CA TYR A 668 0.81 37.65 -10.69
C TYR A 668 -0.21 37.03 -9.72
N SER A 669 -0.54 35.75 -9.91
CA SER A 669 -1.48 35.05 -9.02
C SER A 669 -0.80 34.63 -7.71
N THR A 670 -1.60 34.32 -6.70
CA THR A 670 -1.13 33.78 -5.41
C THR A 670 -0.91 32.26 -5.42
N GLY A 671 -1.39 31.55 -6.46
CA GLY A 671 -1.33 30.09 -6.56
C GLY A 671 -0.37 29.55 -7.63
N CYS A 672 0.64 30.34 -8.02
CA CYS A 672 1.61 30.02 -9.07
C CYS A 672 1.02 29.59 -10.42
N THR A 673 -0.18 30.05 -10.74
CA THR A 673 -0.83 29.85 -12.04
C THR A 673 -0.89 31.17 -12.82
N GLY A 674 -1.12 31.11 -14.13
CA GLY A 674 -1.17 32.30 -14.97
C GLY A 674 0.21 32.90 -15.30
N ASP A 675 0.23 34.15 -15.77
CA ASP A 675 1.42 34.76 -16.38
C ASP A 675 2.59 34.96 -15.40
N VAL A 676 3.80 34.86 -15.95
CA VAL A 676 5.07 35.15 -15.25
C VAL A 676 5.32 36.65 -15.29
N HIS A 677 5.63 37.24 -14.15
CA HIS A 677 6.04 38.64 -14.04
C HIS A 677 7.54 38.79 -14.30
N ASN A 678 8.39 38.08 -13.55
CA ASN A 678 9.85 38.11 -13.71
C ASN A 678 10.43 36.69 -13.58
N GLU A 679 11.57 36.44 -14.20
CA GLU A 679 12.36 35.23 -14.04
C GLU A 679 13.75 35.61 -13.54
N VAL A 680 14.22 34.94 -12.48
CA VAL A 680 15.39 35.36 -11.69
C VAL A 680 16.30 34.17 -11.41
N THR A 681 17.59 34.35 -11.67
CA THR A 681 18.65 33.37 -11.41
C THR A 681 19.53 33.87 -10.27
N VAL A 682 19.49 33.19 -9.12
CA VAL A 682 20.12 33.67 -7.89
C VAL A 682 21.48 32.98 -7.70
N PRO A 683 22.60 33.71 -7.60
CA PRO A 683 23.91 33.14 -7.36
C PRO A 683 24.16 32.84 -5.86
N HIS A 684 25.22 32.09 -5.57
CA HIS A 684 25.65 31.83 -4.19
C HIS A 684 26.08 33.09 -3.44
N GLY A 685 25.80 33.11 -2.13
CA GLY A 685 26.29 34.13 -1.19
C GLY A 685 25.52 35.45 -1.20
N ASN A 686 25.62 36.22 -2.28
CA ASN A 686 25.18 37.63 -2.28
C ASN A 686 23.67 37.84 -2.40
N GLY A 687 22.88 36.81 -2.72
CA GLY A 687 21.45 36.96 -2.96
C GLY A 687 21.12 37.92 -4.11
N GLN A 688 19.83 38.14 -4.33
CA GLN A 688 19.34 39.02 -5.39
C GLN A 688 18.07 39.75 -4.96
N CYS A 689 18.01 41.04 -5.27
CA CYS A 689 16.80 41.84 -5.09
C CYS A 689 15.84 41.70 -6.28
N ILE A 690 14.54 41.60 -5.99
CA ILE A 690 13.47 41.52 -6.97
C ILE A 690 12.43 42.58 -6.64
N ASP A 691 12.23 43.54 -7.54
CA ASP A 691 11.13 44.49 -7.44
C ASP A 691 9.82 43.84 -7.89
N THR A 692 8.80 43.90 -7.04
CA THR A 692 7.51 43.24 -7.31
C THR A 692 6.56 44.12 -8.11
N ASN A 693 6.84 45.42 -8.21
CA ASN A 693 5.94 46.43 -8.78
C ASN A 693 4.49 46.32 -8.28
N CYS A 694 4.31 45.83 -7.05
CA CYS A 694 2.99 45.58 -6.46
C CYS A 694 2.10 44.60 -7.24
N ALA A 695 2.72 43.71 -8.03
CA ALA A 695 2.01 42.85 -8.96
C ALA A 695 2.36 41.36 -8.82
N VAL A 696 3.17 40.98 -7.82
CA VAL A 696 3.59 39.59 -7.61
C VAL A 696 2.85 38.99 -6.41
N GLY A 697 2.10 37.91 -6.62
CA GLY A 697 1.40 37.18 -5.57
C GLY A 697 2.09 35.88 -5.13
N SER A 698 2.98 35.31 -5.95
CA SER A 698 3.65 34.04 -5.66
C SER A 698 5.02 33.89 -6.33
N LEU A 699 5.82 32.96 -5.80
CA LEU A 699 7.10 32.52 -6.33
C LEU A 699 7.01 31.04 -6.70
N ASP A 700 7.28 30.76 -7.97
CA ASP A 700 7.40 29.43 -8.54
C ASP A 700 8.89 29.09 -8.58
N ILE A 701 9.36 28.32 -7.59
CA ILE A 701 10.78 28.05 -7.37
C ILE A 701 11.15 26.78 -8.14
N ASP A 702 12.06 26.92 -9.09
CA ASP A 702 12.43 25.84 -9.99
C ASP A 702 13.21 24.73 -9.26
N ASN A 703 13.32 23.56 -9.89
CA ASN A 703 14.16 22.48 -9.39
C ASN A 703 15.66 22.73 -9.65
N VAL A 704 16.00 23.66 -10.54
CA VAL A 704 17.39 23.96 -10.95
C VAL A 704 18.13 24.75 -9.88
N GLY A 705 19.39 24.36 -9.62
CA GLY A 705 20.29 24.97 -8.64
C GLY A 705 20.85 23.94 -7.65
N ASN A 706 21.47 24.41 -6.57
CA ASN A 706 22.06 23.59 -5.51
C ASN A 706 21.88 24.21 -4.11
N CYS A 707 20.99 25.19 -3.96
CA CYS A 707 20.58 25.68 -2.65
C CYS A 707 19.77 24.58 -1.92
N PRO A 708 20.14 24.22 -0.67
CA PRO A 708 19.41 23.22 0.09
C PRO A 708 17.95 23.62 0.33
N ASP A 709 17.06 22.62 0.35
CA ASP A 709 15.65 22.85 0.64
C ASP A 709 15.46 23.36 2.07
N GLY A 710 14.57 24.33 2.25
CA GLY A 710 14.42 25.05 3.51
C GLY A 710 15.49 26.11 3.77
N GLU A 711 16.52 26.23 2.92
CA GLU A 711 17.55 27.27 3.01
C GLU A 711 17.40 28.36 1.94
N LEU A 712 16.32 28.34 1.16
CA LEU A 712 15.97 29.44 0.26
C LEU A 712 15.25 30.54 1.05
N ARG A 713 16.01 31.56 1.44
CA ARG A 713 15.54 32.69 2.25
C ARG A 713 14.92 33.77 1.38
N ILE A 714 13.77 34.29 1.81
CA ILE A 714 13.00 35.32 1.12
C ILE A 714 12.71 36.45 2.12
N SER A 715 13.31 37.61 1.88
CA SER A 715 13.19 38.80 2.72
C SER A 715 12.22 39.81 2.14
N TYR A 716 11.43 40.48 2.96
CA TYR A 716 10.39 41.43 2.54
C TYR A 716 10.76 42.87 2.86
N TRP A 717 10.72 43.76 1.86
CA TRP A 717 11.17 45.16 1.98
C TRP A 717 10.12 46.18 1.53
N GLU A 718 10.03 47.28 2.27
CA GLU A 718 9.01 48.33 2.09
C GLU A 718 9.08 49.02 0.72
N GLN A 719 10.28 49.37 0.25
CA GLN A 719 10.48 50.09 -1.02
C GLN A 719 11.12 49.20 -2.08
N SER A 720 11.11 49.65 -3.33
CA SER A 720 11.88 49.02 -4.40
C SER A 720 13.39 49.04 -4.11
N GLY A 721 14.14 48.15 -4.73
CA GLY A 721 15.57 47.98 -4.55
C GLY A 721 15.96 47.42 -3.17
N CYS A 722 15.07 46.68 -2.51
CA CYS A 722 15.30 46.06 -1.20
C CYS A 722 15.78 47.08 -0.16
N SER A 723 15.03 48.17 -0.07
CA SER A 723 15.35 49.33 0.76
C SER A 723 14.14 49.77 1.60
N GLY A 724 14.37 50.69 2.54
CA GLY A 724 13.36 51.14 3.50
C GLY A 724 13.24 50.19 4.69
N LYS A 725 12.04 50.12 5.28
CA LYS A 725 11.77 49.21 6.39
C LYS A 725 11.83 47.75 5.96
N TRP A 726 12.29 46.90 6.87
CA TRP A 726 12.44 45.47 6.66
C TRP A 726 11.42 44.67 7.48
N PHE A 727 10.59 43.87 6.80
CA PHE A 727 9.43 43.20 7.39
C PHE A 727 9.66 41.72 7.75
N GLY A 728 10.90 41.23 7.69
CA GLY A 728 11.24 39.87 8.08
C GLY A 728 11.63 38.95 6.92
N TYR A 729 11.83 37.67 7.24
CA TYR A 729 12.13 36.60 6.29
C TYR A 729 11.06 35.51 6.29
N GLY A 730 11.04 34.72 5.23
CA GLY A 730 10.47 33.38 5.25
C GLY A 730 11.26 32.44 4.35
N TYR A 731 11.05 31.14 4.52
CA TYR A 731 11.79 30.09 3.82
C TYR A 731 10.96 29.28 2.81
N GLY A 732 11.61 28.88 1.72
CA GLY A 732 11.04 28.03 0.69
C GLY A 732 11.99 26.88 0.32
N SER A 733 11.48 26.00 -0.53
CA SER A 733 12.23 24.87 -1.09
C SER A 733 12.16 24.91 -2.61
N ARG A 734 13.09 24.23 -3.27
CA ARG A 734 13.05 24.09 -4.72
C ARG A 734 11.90 23.19 -5.14
N ASN A 735 11.47 23.33 -6.39
CA ASN A 735 10.31 22.63 -6.95
C ASN A 735 9.01 22.85 -6.15
N THR A 736 8.83 24.06 -5.59
CA THR A 736 7.62 24.41 -4.85
C THR A 736 7.00 25.71 -5.34
N CYS A 737 5.67 25.75 -5.32
CA CYS A 737 4.94 26.99 -5.40
C CYS A 737 4.83 27.60 -4.01
N ARG A 738 5.21 28.88 -3.89
CA ARG A 738 5.11 29.63 -2.64
C ARG A 738 4.27 30.89 -2.81
N THR A 739 3.12 30.93 -2.14
CA THR A 739 2.35 32.17 -1.97
C THR A 739 3.15 33.15 -1.10
N LEU A 740 3.22 34.41 -1.54
CA LEU A 740 3.91 35.45 -0.80
C LEU A 740 3.07 35.96 0.38
N TRP A 741 3.75 36.43 1.43
CA TRP A 741 3.09 37.08 2.56
C TRP A 741 2.13 38.19 2.11
N SER A 742 0.97 38.34 2.77
CA SER A 742 -0.09 39.30 2.40
C SER A 742 -0.62 39.19 0.96
N GLY A 743 -0.35 38.08 0.26
CA GLY A 743 -0.61 37.93 -1.17
C GLY A 743 0.16 38.91 -2.04
N GLY A 744 1.28 39.48 -1.55
CA GLY A 744 2.12 40.43 -2.28
C GLY A 744 1.80 41.93 -2.08
N SER A 745 0.79 42.26 -1.27
CA SER A 745 0.29 43.63 -1.13
C SER A 745 1.01 44.54 -0.11
N SER A 746 1.81 43.96 0.78
CA SER A 746 2.41 44.68 1.92
C SER A 746 3.89 45.05 1.75
N PHE A 747 4.50 44.84 0.57
CA PHE A 747 5.90 45.15 0.30
C PHE A 747 6.12 45.41 -1.20
N LYS A 748 7.18 46.13 -1.55
CA LYS A 748 7.49 46.48 -2.95
C LYS A 748 8.66 45.71 -3.54
N SER A 749 9.47 45.06 -2.72
CA SER A 749 10.57 44.22 -3.20
C SER A 749 10.89 43.06 -2.26
N LEU A 750 11.59 42.08 -2.82
CA LEU A 750 12.02 40.85 -2.16
C LEU A 750 13.53 40.69 -2.29
N TRP A 751 14.20 40.31 -1.20
CA TRP A 751 15.59 39.83 -1.29
C TRP A 751 15.63 38.32 -1.15
N VAL A 752 16.06 37.63 -2.19
CA VAL A 752 16.14 36.16 -2.23
C VAL A 752 17.59 35.71 -2.16
N SER A 753 17.91 34.75 -1.28
CA SER A 753 19.28 34.26 -1.10
C SER A 753 19.28 32.84 -0.57
N CYS A 754 20.36 32.09 -0.82
CA CYS A 754 20.58 30.82 -0.14
C CYS A 754 21.23 31.08 1.23
N ALA A 755 20.53 30.77 2.32
CA ALA A 755 20.98 30.96 3.69
C ALA A 755 20.22 30.05 4.67
N LYS A 756 20.92 29.54 5.68
CA LYS A 756 20.30 28.73 6.74
C LYS A 756 19.40 29.55 7.65
N GLN A 757 18.29 28.97 8.07
CA GLN A 757 17.45 29.58 9.12
C GLN A 757 18.18 29.76 10.45
N SER A 758 19.16 28.91 10.77
CA SER A 758 20.01 29.10 11.94
C SER A 758 20.89 30.34 11.86
N ASP A 759 21.27 30.76 10.65
CA ASP A 759 22.31 31.80 10.45
C ASP A 759 21.70 33.19 10.32
N ASP A 760 20.36 33.26 10.29
CA ASP A 760 19.62 34.51 10.21
C ASP A 760 19.77 35.36 11.46
N CYS A 761 19.83 36.68 11.25
CA CYS A 761 20.01 37.63 12.33
C CYS A 761 18.87 37.61 13.38
N LEU A 762 17.66 37.15 13.04
CA LEU A 762 16.59 36.95 14.02
C LEU A 762 16.85 35.73 14.91
N SER A 763 17.25 34.61 14.31
CA SER A 763 17.62 33.37 15.02
C SER A 763 18.85 33.57 15.91
N GLN A 764 19.78 34.43 15.46
CA GLN A 764 20.97 34.84 16.20
C GLN A 764 20.72 36.01 17.17
N GLY A 765 19.51 36.60 17.16
CA GLY A 765 19.16 37.74 18.02
C GLY A 765 19.94 39.03 17.74
N THR A 766 20.50 39.20 16.54
CA THR A 766 21.33 40.33 16.13
C THR A 766 20.59 41.40 15.31
N CYS A 767 19.32 41.18 14.97
CA CYS A 767 18.45 42.17 14.31
C CYS A 767 17.00 42.06 14.78
N PHE A 768 16.17 43.04 14.42
CA PHE A 768 14.74 43.08 14.74
C PHE A 768 13.92 43.47 13.51
N ILE A 769 12.69 42.96 13.41
CA ILE A 769 11.76 43.26 12.32
C ILE A 769 11.13 44.64 12.56
N ASP A 770 11.01 45.47 11.51
CA ASP A 770 10.30 46.74 11.59
C ASP A 770 8.78 46.56 11.69
N GLU A 771 8.10 47.52 12.30
CA GLU A 771 6.64 47.50 12.41
C GLU A 771 5.97 47.54 11.03
N VAL A 772 5.13 46.53 10.77
CA VAL A 772 4.37 46.40 9.52
C VAL A 772 3.29 47.50 9.45
N PRO A 773 3.20 48.26 8.35
CA PRO A 773 2.18 49.30 8.17
C PRO A 773 0.75 48.74 8.27
N SER A 774 -0.15 49.49 8.90
CA SER A 774 -1.56 49.11 9.06
C SER A 774 -2.39 49.20 7.76
N ARG A 775 -1.81 49.74 6.69
CA ARG A 775 -2.38 49.74 5.33
C ARG A 775 -1.40 49.07 4.37
N PRO A 776 -1.87 48.33 3.35
CA PRO A 776 -0.99 47.69 2.37
C PRO A 776 -0.09 48.72 1.70
N VAL A 777 1.19 48.40 1.55
CA VAL A 777 2.18 49.30 0.94
C VAL A 777 1.90 49.48 -0.57
N CYS A 778 1.19 48.53 -1.17
CA CYS A 778 0.79 48.50 -2.57
C CYS A 778 -0.69 48.88 -2.83
N SER A 779 -1.35 49.54 -1.88
CA SER A 779 -2.74 50.03 -2.01
C SER A 779 -2.89 51.28 -2.84
#